data_AF-A0A959I0E1-F1
#
_entry.id   AF-A0A959I0E1-F1
#
_cell.length_a   1.000
_cell.length_b   1.000
_cell.length_c   1.000
_cell.angle_alpha   90.00
_cell.angle_beta   90.00
_cell.angle_gamma   90.00
#
_symmetry.space_group_name_H-M   'P 1'
#
loop_
_entity.id
_entity.type
_entity.pdbx_description
1 polymer ?
#
loop_
_entity_poly.entity_id
_entity_poly.type
_entity_poly.pdbx_seq_one_letter_code
_entity_poly.pdbx_strand_id
1 'polypeptide(L)'
;MKRPYLFSIFIALVLLLSIARPAVAESTIALADVLDENGKISSLGDWNGAVDFTGFHVVLDECEGPVFLPISPLDGPPVAPGWAPISTGLNGPCRAIAVSGNDVYVGGEFSMAGGVSARCIARWDGSSWNALGSGLNSAVRAIAVSGSDVFVGGDFVMAGGIPASHIAHWDGSSWNALGSGVSSFVHAIAVLGSDVFVGGQFTVAGGIPANRIARWDGSSWNALGSGVNGSVHAIAVSGSNVFVGGYFTIAGGSSANRIARWEESPPPSTLPFITTWQTDNPGTSNDDQITIPGTGTNYAIAWEEVGNPSNNGTTTGNGPTTVTFPSAGTYRVSISGDFTQIQFAYGGDRLKLLSIEQWGDIDWSSMANAFYGCANLTSSATDAPNLSSVTDCSYMFSECTVFNGPIGNWNTGSVTNMSLMFSGAAAFNQPIGSWNTANVTDMSGMFFDAGSFNQPIGSWNTNNVTNMNSLFAYAGAFNQPIGSWNTASVTDMGSMFKEAAAFNQPIGGWNTANVTSMAYMFEGAASFDQPIGSWATGSVTFMRSMFSGASSFNQPVSSWNIANVADMYGMFSNAGAFNQPLGDWTFNSDVDLGEMLFNCGMSLENYDNTLIAWNNNPLTPSGREIGASFVKYCIGIDARTDLEGLKGWTFNGDEHDCSGFTIGSTLNGNWASADTWSNDWVPNSTNEVIIQGGSTITLNGAATANGLTIGTASTLSLEGNATLTLSAPATNNGTLQGIGIIEGSIFTNTSDGTIVPGASPGCLSFTDGLTNDGAVIIEVNGTTACSGYDRINVTGTANLGGALAVSINGNYTPANGDVIIFIDATSISGAFTTVNPPLPVGWSLAYNTPSTGKVSLQYFSAPLPVELITFEVRRQNDNAAHLSWRTATENNNQGFHIERSADVRSW
;
A
#
# COMPACT_ATOMS: atom_id res chain seq x y z
N MET A 1 16.30 36.11 -10.77
CA MET A 1 16.71 37.40 -11.40
C MET A 1 16.29 37.32 -12.87
N LYS A 2 15.29 38.06 -13.37
CA LYS A 2 15.29 39.46 -13.87
C LYS A 2 16.08 39.75 -15.19
N ARG A 3 15.40 39.58 -16.35
CA ARG A 3 15.47 40.42 -17.61
C ARG A 3 16.83 40.52 -18.36
N PRO A 4 16.97 41.21 -19.54
CA PRO A 4 16.03 41.95 -20.44
C PRO A 4 16.04 41.38 -21.91
N TYR A 5 15.79 42.01 -23.09
CA TYR A 5 15.26 43.28 -23.69
C TYR A 5 14.65 42.91 -25.10
N LEU A 6 13.59 43.50 -25.70
CA LEU A 6 13.35 44.81 -26.40
C LEU A 6 13.95 45.01 -27.83
N PHE A 7 13.13 45.58 -28.75
CA PHE A 7 13.38 46.09 -30.14
C PHE A 7 13.62 45.06 -31.30
N SER A 8 13.45 45.35 -32.61
CA SER A 8 12.48 46.21 -33.38
C SER A 8 12.68 46.17 -34.93
N ILE A 9 11.59 46.05 -35.69
CA ILE A 9 11.10 46.92 -36.80
C ILE A 9 12.06 47.41 -37.95
N PHE A 10 11.83 46.88 -39.17
CA PHE A 10 11.79 47.50 -40.54
C PHE A 10 13.00 48.17 -41.27
N ILE A 11 12.92 48.12 -42.62
CA ILE A 11 13.46 49.04 -43.67
C ILE A 11 14.95 48.96 -44.05
N ALA A 12 15.38 48.98 -45.33
CA ALA A 12 14.73 48.65 -46.61
C ALA A 12 15.74 48.55 -47.79
N LEU A 13 15.27 47.96 -48.91
CA LEU A 13 15.62 48.25 -50.32
C LEU A 13 17.06 48.01 -50.83
N VAL A 14 17.23 46.97 -51.64
CA VAL A 14 17.98 47.04 -52.92
C VAL A 14 17.09 46.45 -54.01
N LEU A 15 17.04 47.11 -55.18
CA LEU A 15 16.14 46.78 -56.29
C LEU A 15 16.94 46.87 -57.59
N LEU A 16 16.98 45.78 -58.37
CA LEU A 16 17.50 45.78 -59.75
C LEU A 16 16.76 44.73 -60.59
N LEU A 17 16.32 45.12 -61.79
CA LEU A 17 15.50 44.31 -62.68
C LEU A 17 16.35 43.44 -63.60
N SER A 18 15.87 42.24 -63.97
CA SER A 18 16.01 41.72 -65.34
C SER A 18 14.94 40.67 -65.69
N ILE A 19 14.22 40.90 -66.80
CA ILE A 19 13.66 39.89 -67.73
C ILE A 19 12.81 38.75 -67.12
N ALA A 20 11.49 38.85 -67.25
CA ALA A 20 10.56 37.73 -67.01
C ALA A 20 10.02 37.14 -68.33
N ARG A 21 10.27 35.85 -68.57
CA ARG A 21 9.58 34.95 -69.54
C ARG A 21 10.25 33.55 -69.52
N PRO A 22 9.55 32.45 -69.90
CA PRO A 22 8.10 32.24 -70.00
C PRO A 22 7.61 31.22 -68.94
N ALA A 23 6.30 30.91 -68.95
CA ALA A 23 5.75 29.84 -68.12
C ALA A 23 6.04 28.44 -68.72
N VAL A 24 6.19 27.45 -67.84
CA VAL A 24 5.98 26.03 -68.13
C VAL A 24 4.73 25.62 -67.34
N ALA A 25 3.86 24.78 -67.91
CA ALA A 25 2.66 24.33 -67.22
C ALA A 25 3.00 23.25 -66.20
N GLU A 26 2.86 23.56 -64.91
CA GLU A 26 2.89 22.55 -63.86
C GLU A 26 1.63 21.67 -63.96
N SER A 27 1.82 20.35 -63.97
CA SER A 27 0.72 19.40 -63.95
C SER A 27 0.01 19.47 -62.60
N THR A 28 -1.27 19.82 -62.60
CA THR A 28 -2.10 19.88 -61.40
C THR A 28 -2.61 18.48 -61.03
N ILE A 29 -2.61 18.12 -59.74
CA ILE A 29 -3.25 16.89 -59.23
C ILE A 29 -4.42 17.26 -58.34
N ALA A 30 -5.54 16.53 -58.43
CA ALA A 30 -6.69 16.76 -57.57
C ALA A 30 -6.43 16.18 -56.17
N LEU A 31 -6.75 16.93 -55.13
CA LEU A 31 -6.51 16.50 -53.74
C LEU A 31 -7.15 15.14 -53.42
N ALA A 32 -8.35 14.87 -53.95
CA ALA A 32 -9.08 13.63 -53.73
C ALA A 32 -8.29 12.36 -54.08
N ASP A 33 -7.38 12.44 -55.06
CA ASP A 33 -6.60 11.29 -55.55
C ASP A 33 -5.39 10.95 -54.65
N VAL A 34 -5.10 11.78 -53.64
CA VAL A 34 -3.95 11.62 -52.71
C VAL A 34 -4.35 11.55 -51.23
N LEU A 35 -5.65 11.55 -50.91
CA LEU A 35 -6.14 11.33 -49.54
C LEU A 35 -6.27 9.84 -49.21
N ASP A 36 -6.08 9.49 -47.94
CA ASP A 36 -6.53 8.21 -47.38
C ASP A 36 -8.01 8.22 -46.98
N GLU A 37 -8.50 7.07 -46.51
CA GLU A 37 -9.87 6.87 -46.03
C GLU A 37 -10.26 7.75 -44.83
N ASN A 38 -9.29 8.40 -44.17
CA ASN A 38 -9.49 9.33 -43.05
C ASN A 38 -9.32 10.80 -43.47
N GLY A 39 -9.12 11.09 -44.76
CA GLY A 39 -9.01 12.45 -45.29
C GLY A 39 -7.65 13.11 -45.09
N LYS A 40 -6.56 12.36 -44.84
CA LYS A 40 -5.20 12.91 -44.77
C LYS A 40 -4.40 12.58 -46.03
N ILE A 41 -3.45 13.44 -46.39
CA ILE A 41 -2.59 13.22 -47.57
C ILE A 41 -1.62 12.07 -47.26
N SER A 42 -1.81 10.93 -47.94
CA SER A 42 -1.18 9.66 -47.57
C SER A 42 0.22 9.45 -48.17
N SER A 43 0.43 9.87 -49.43
CA SER A 43 1.75 10.20 -49.97
C SER A 43 1.65 10.98 -51.28
N LEU A 44 2.66 11.82 -51.59
CA LEU A 44 2.79 12.52 -52.87
C LEU A 44 4.02 12.08 -53.70
N GLY A 45 4.96 11.34 -53.11
CA GLY A 45 6.22 10.93 -53.76
C GLY A 45 7.12 12.12 -54.16
N ASP A 46 8.01 11.91 -55.12
CA ASP A 46 8.90 12.95 -55.68
C ASP A 46 8.18 13.91 -56.67
N TRP A 47 6.90 14.18 -56.43
CA TRP A 47 6.07 15.00 -57.31
C TRP A 47 6.27 16.51 -57.04
N ASN A 48 6.30 17.29 -58.12
CA ASN A 48 6.63 18.72 -58.06
C ASN A 48 5.70 19.53 -58.99
N GLY A 49 4.67 20.13 -58.41
CA GLY A 49 3.63 20.92 -59.07
C GLY A 49 2.61 21.48 -58.07
N ALA A 50 1.51 22.05 -58.56
CA ALA A 50 0.45 22.63 -57.73
C ALA A 50 -0.71 21.63 -57.47
N VAL A 51 -1.07 21.41 -56.21
CA VAL A 51 -2.23 20.56 -55.83
C VAL A 51 -3.51 21.39 -55.89
N ASP A 52 -4.57 20.84 -56.49
CA ASP A 52 -5.90 21.47 -56.52
C ASP A 52 -6.72 21.05 -55.29
N PHE A 53 -6.96 22.00 -54.40
CA PHE A 53 -7.76 21.87 -53.18
C PHE A 53 -9.24 22.25 -53.39
N THR A 54 -9.67 22.61 -54.60
CA THR A 54 -11.07 23.00 -54.85
C THR A 54 -12.03 21.84 -54.56
N GLY A 55 -13.16 22.16 -53.93
CA GLY A 55 -14.11 21.16 -53.45
C GLY A 55 -13.78 20.54 -52.09
N PHE A 56 -12.73 20.99 -51.37
CA PHE A 56 -12.39 20.52 -50.02
C PHE A 56 -12.22 21.67 -49.02
N HIS A 57 -12.50 21.39 -47.74
CA HIS A 57 -12.18 22.25 -46.60
C HIS A 57 -11.18 21.56 -45.66
N VAL A 58 -10.32 22.36 -45.02
CA VAL A 58 -9.30 21.87 -44.07
C VAL A 58 -9.79 22.07 -42.64
N VAL A 59 -9.71 21.01 -41.83
CA VAL A 59 -9.92 21.04 -40.39
C VAL A 59 -8.60 20.69 -39.71
N LEU A 60 -8.25 21.39 -38.62
CA LEU A 60 -7.07 21.07 -37.82
C LEU A 60 -7.51 20.23 -36.61
N ASP A 61 -7.05 18.98 -36.54
CA ASP A 61 -7.10 18.19 -35.32
C ASP A 61 -5.89 18.56 -34.43
N GLU A 62 -6.13 18.92 -33.17
CA GLU A 62 -5.09 19.39 -32.25
C GLU A 62 -4.15 18.27 -31.74
N CYS A 63 -4.53 17.00 -31.92
CA CYS A 63 -3.69 15.83 -31.64
C CYS A 63 -3.06 15.24 -32.91
N GLU A 64 -3.73 15.36 -34.06
CA GLU A 64 -3.43 14.53 -35.24
C GLU A 64 -3.24 15.26 -36.58
N GLY A 65 -3.31 16.59 -36.61
CA GLY A 65 -2.93 17.42 -37.76
C GLY A 65 -4.05 17.78 -38.75
N PRO A 66 -3.72 18.36 -39.93
CA PRO A 66 -4.72 18.81 -40.89
C PRO A 66 -5.39 17.66 -41.65
N VAL A 67 -6.72 17.66 -41.66
CA VAL A 67 -7.60 16.73 -42.36
C VAL A 67 -8.42 17.49 -43.41
N PHE A 68 -8.66 16.88 -44.57
CA PHE A 68 -9.35 17.48 -45.72
C PHE A 68 -10.68 16.79 -45.99
N LEU A 69 -11.79 17.54 -45.96
CA LEU A 69 -13.15 17.01 -46.11
C LEU A 69 -13.86 17.59 -47.35
N PRO A 70 -14.57 16.77 -48.15
CA PRO A 70 -15.22 17.21 -49.39
C PRO A 70 -16.47 18.06 -49.13
N ILE A 71 -16.66 19.10 -49.94
CA ILE A 71 -17.75 20.07 -49.86
C ILE A 71 -19.00 19.53 -50.58
N SER A 72 -20.15 19.53 -49.90
CA SER A 72 -21.41 19.03 -50.46
C SER A 72 -22.21 20.12 -51.19
N PRO A 73 -22.95 19.79 -52.27
CA PRO A 73 -23.61 20.78 -53.13
C PRO A 73 -24.90 21.40 -52.54
N LEU A 74 -25.09 21.33 -51.22
CA LEU A 74 -26.17 22.03 -50.49
C LEU A 74 -25.64 23.22 -49.67
N ASP A 75 -24.33 23.36 -49.50
CA ASP A 75 -23.74 24.45 -48.73
C ASP A 75 -23.60 25.72 -49.58
N GLY A 76 -24.38 26.74 -49.22
CA GLY A 76 -24.18 28.12 -49.70
C GLY A 76 -22.87 28.72 -49.17
N PRO A 77 -22.43 29.88 -49.68
CA PRO A 77 -21.20 30.51 -49.23
C PRO A 77 -21.24 30.77 -47.71
N PRO A 78 -20.13 30.53 -46.98
CA PRO A 78 -20.14 30.47 -45.53
C PRO A 78 -20.54 31.80 -44.91
N VAL A 79 -21.73 31.83 -44.30
CA VAL A 79 -22.17 32.94 -43.47
C VAL A 79 -21.37 32.91 -42.18
N ALA A 80 -20.67 34.00 -41.85
CA ALA A 80 -20.02 34.13 -40.55
C ALA A 80 -21.06 33.96 -39.42
N PRO A 81 -20.71 33.36 -38.27
CA PRO A 81 -21.66 33.15 -37.18
C PRO A 81 -22.23 34.49 -36.71
N GLY A 82 -23.50 34.74 -37.06
CA GLY A 82 -24.04 36.09 -37.10
C GLY A 82 -25.56 36.13 -37.08
N TRP A 83 -26.09 37.21 -36.53
CA TRP A 83 -27.53 37.39 -36.29
C TRP A 83 -28.30 37.66 -37.57
N ALA A 84 -29.25 36.78 -37.91
CA ALA A 84 -30.20 36.97 -39.00
C ALA A 84 -31.58 37.44 -38.48
N PRO A 85 -32.28 38.35 -39.18
CA PRO A 85 -33.63 38.79 -38.78
C PRO A 85 -34.71 37.75 -39.14
N ILE A 86 -35.62 37.48 -38.21
CA ILE A 86 -36.77 36.58 -38.43
C ILE A 86 -37.90 37.36 -39.11
N SER A 87 -37.87 37.39 -40.45
CA SER A 87 -38.75 38.23 -41.28
C SER A 87 -38.64 39.71 -40.86
N THR A 88 -39.72 40.48 -40.88
CA THR A 88 -39.76 41.89 -40.44
C THR A 88 -39.84 42.06 -38.91
N GLY A 89 -39.76 40.96 -38.13
CA GLY A 89 -39.71 40.99 -36.68
C GLY A 89 -41.04 41.39 -36.00
N LEU A 90 -40.93 41.92 -34.78
CA LEU A 90 -42.06 42.36 -33.94
C LEU A 90 -42.08 43.89 -33.83
N ASN A 91 -43.26 44.50 -33.73
CA ASN A 91 -43.39 45.96 -33.55
C ASN A 91 -43.26 46.45 -32.10
N GLY A 92 -42.79 45.60 -31.18
CA GLY A 92 -42.61 45.88 -29.76
C GLY A 92 -41.76 44.80 -29.08
N PRO A 93 -41.35 44.98 -27.82
CA PRO A 93 -40.35 44.11 -27.19
C PRO A 93 -40.92 42.71 -26.91
N CYS A 94 -40.17 41.70 -27.36
CA CYS A 94 -40.29 40.33 -26.87
C CYS A 94 -39.83 40.27 -25.40
N ARG A 95 -40.57 39.56 -24.56
CA ARG A 95 -40.26 39.32 -23.14
C ARG A 95 -40.05 37.83 -22.83
N ALA A 96 -40.71 36.94 -23.58
CA ALA A 96 -40.60 35.50 -23.44
C ALA A 96 -40.52 34.82 -24.81
N ILE A 97 -39.74 33.75 -24.88
CA ILE A 97 -39.57 32.91 -26.06
C ILE A 97 -39.58 31.44 -25.64
N ALA A 98 -40.23 30.59 -26.41
CA ALA A 98 -40.24 29.14 -26.23
C ALA A 98 -40.22 28.44 -27.60
N VAL A 99 -39.71 27.21 -27.65
CA VAL A 99 -39.52 26.44 -28.90
C VAL A 99 -40.14 25.06 -28.76
N SER A 100 -40.83 24.59 -29.80
CA SER A 100 -41.37 23.22 -29.89
C SER A 100 -41.20 22.70 -31.32
N GLY A 101 -40.28 21.75 -31.52
CA GLY A 101 -39.86 21.35 -32.87
C GLY A 101 -39.31 22.53 -33.67
N ASN A 102 -39.91 22.82 -34.83
CA ASN A 102 -39.56 23.98 -35.67
C ASN A 102 -40.24 25.29 -35.23
N ASP A 103 -41.22 25.22 -34.31
CA ASP A 103 -42.04 26.37 -33.94
C ASP A 103 -41.38 27.23 -32.86
N VAL A 104 -41.33 28.54 -33.09
CA VAL A 104 -40.84 29.52 -32.12
C VAL A 104 -42.00 30.42 -31.67
N TYR A 105 -42.39 30.29 -30.41
CA TYR A 105 -43.44 31.09 -29.77
C TYR A 105 -42.82 32.29 -29.08
N VAL A 106 -43.34 33.49 -29.34
CA VAL A 106 -42.85 34.75 -28.76
C VAL A 106 -43.97 35.52 -28.09
N GLY A 107 -43.71 36.05 -26.90
CA GLY A 107 -44.66 36.82 -26.10
C GLY A 107 -44.04 38.10 -25.56
N GLY A 108 -44.84 39.16 -25.45
CA GLY A 108 -44.33 40.47 -25.03
C GLY A 108 -45.33 41.60 -25.20
N GLU A 109 -44.83 42.80 -25.51
CA GLU A 109 -45.62 44.04 -25.66
C GLU A 109 -45.67 44.48 -27.13
N PHE A 110 -46.26 43.65 -27.99
CA PHE A 110 -46.39 43.91 -29.43
C PHE A 110 -47.83 43.68 -29.92
N SER A 111 -48.15 44.23 -31.09
CA SER A 111 -49.44 44.06 -31.77
C SER A 111 -49.32 43.53 -33.21
N MET A 112 -48.10 43.46 -33.74
CA MET A 112 -47.78 42.93 -35.06
C MET A 112 -46.53 42.06 -35.02
N ALA A 113 -46.55 40.94 -35.73
CA ALA A 113 -45.42 40.04 -35.97
C ALA A 113 -45.33 39.73 -37.47
N GLY A 114 -44.22 40.06 -38.14
CA GLY A 114 -44.05 39.80 -39.57
C GLY A 114 -44.99 40.55 -40.52
N GLY A 115 -45.78 41.51 -40.02
CA GLY A 115 -46.91 42.12 -40.74
C GLY A 115 -48.27 41.45 -40.48
N VAL A 116 -48.32 40.33 -39.75
CA VAL A 116 -49.56 39.72 -39.23
C VAL A 116 -49.95 40.39 -37.92
N SER A 117 -51.25 40.66 -37.72
CA SER A 117 -51.74 41.22 -36.46
C SER A 117 -51.82 40.12 -35.41
N ALA A 118 -50.97 40.23 -34.39
CA ALA A 118 -50.72 39.23 -33.37
C ALA A 118 -50.47 39.97 -32.05
N ARG A 119 -51.45 39.93 -31.13
CA ARG A 119 -51.44 40.78 -29.92
C ARG A 119 -50.79 40.06 -28.75
N CYS A 120 -49.59 40.51 -28.38
CA CYS A 120 -48.78 40.03 -27.26
C CYS A 120 -48.32 38.56 -27.30
N ILE A 121 -48.70 37.80 -28.34
CA ILE A 121 -48.31 36.40 -28.60
C ILE A 121 -48.26 36.15 -30.12
N ALA A 122 -47.27 35.39 -30.60
CA ALA A 122 -47.17 34.92 -31.98
C ALA A 122 -46.37 33.61 -32.08
N ARG A 123 -46.56 32.86 -33.17
CA ARG A 123 -45.82 31.63 -33.52
C ARG A 123 -45.12 31.82 -34.87
N TRP A 124 -43.81 31.63 -34.92
CA TRP A 124 -43.04 31.48 -36.16
C TRP A 124 -42.94 29.99 -36.49
N ASP A 125 -43.33 29.59 -37.71
CA ASP A 125 -43.37 28.17 -38.14
C ASP A 125 -42.10 27.67 -38.86
N GLY A 126 -41.02 28.45 -38.80
CA GLY A 126 -39.82 28.28 -39.63
C GLY A 126 -39.82 29.15 -40.89
N SER A 127 -40.99 29.58 -41.38
CA SER A 127 -41.15 30.35 -42.63
C SER A 127 -42.05 31.59 -42.53
N SER A 128 -43.03 31.59 -41.61
CA SER A 128 -44.04 32.64 -41.49
C SER A 128 -44.46 32.91 -40.04
N TRP A 129 -44.92 34.14 -39.78
CA TRP A 129 -45.46 34.57 -38.50
C TRP A 129 -46.98 34.35 -38.45
N ASN A 130 -47.46 33.66 -37.41
CA ASN A 130 -48.86 33.29 -37.20
C ASN A 130 -49.38 33.88 -35.88
N ALA A 131 -50.66 34.26 -35.86
CA ALA A 131 -51.35 34.71 -34.64
C ALA A 131 -52.06 33.55 -33.93
N LEU A 132 -52.02 33.53 -32.59
CA LEU A 132 -52.78 32.57 -31.78
C LEU A 132 -54.13 33.19 -31.42
N GLY A 133 -55.13 32.94 -32.27
CA GLY A 133 -56.45 33.56 -32.15
C GLY A 133 -56.38 35.10 -32.19
N SER A 134 -57.11 35.76 -31.29
CA SER A 134 -57.09 37.23 -31.14
C SER A 134 -55.98 37.76 -30.21
N GLY A 135 -55.12 36.88 -29.69
CA GLY A 135 -54.04 37.22 -28.75
C GLY A 135 -54.55 37.57 -27.34
N LEU A 136 -53.77 38.36 -26.60
CA LEU A 136 -54.03 38.70 -25.19
C LEU A 136 -54.15 40.22 -24.97
N ASN A 137 -54.88 40.64 -23.93
CA ASN A 137 -55.16 42.07 -23.75
C ASN A 137 -53.99 42.89 -23.17
N SER A 138 -52.97 42.26 -22.58
CA SER A 138 -51.77 42.90 -22.03
C SER A 138 -50.52 42.02 -22.23
N ALA A 139 -49.38 42.45 -21.68
CA ALA A 139 -48.08 41.82 -21.87
C ALA A 139 -48.03 40.34 -21.44
N VAL A 140 -47.43 39.50 -22.27
CA VAL A 140 -46.92 38.17 -21.85
C VAL A 140 -45.50 38.34 -21.30
N ARG A 141 -45.21 37.67 -20.19
CA ARG A 141 -43.91 37.68 -19.48
C ARG A 141 -43.22 36.33 -19.43
N ALA A 142 -43.98 35.23 -19.50
CA ALA A 142 -43.48 33.86 -19.53
C ALA A 142 -44.28 33.02 -20.54
N ILE A 143 -43.59 32.08 -21.19
CA ILE A 143 -44.18 31.04 -22.05
C ILE A 143 -43.52 29.71 -21.70
N ALA A 144 -44.31 28.65 -21.60
CA ALA A 144 -43.85 27.26 -21.66
C ALA A 144 -44.68 26.50 -22.69
N VAL A 145 -44.10 25.47 -23.32
CA VAL A 145 -44.76 24.67 -24.36
C VAL A 145 -44.58 23.19 -24.07
N SER A 146 -45.63 22.39 -24.25
CA SER A 146 -45.61 20.93 -24.13
C SER A 146 -46.36 20.34 -25.33
N GLY A 147 -45.64 19.76 -26.28
CA GLY A 147 -46.23 19.33 -27.56
C GLY A 147 -46.85 20.51 -28.32
N SER A 148 -48.18 20.49 -28.48
CA SER A 148 -49.00 21.56 -29.06
C SER A 148 -49.50 22.60 -28.05
N ASP A 149 -49.44 22.30 -26.76
CA ASP A 149 -50.02 23.12 -25.69
C ASP A 149 -49.10 24.26 -25.28
N VAL A 150 -49.59 25.50 -25.37
CA VAL A 150 -48.80 26.71 -25.07
C VAL A 150 -49.37 27.41 -23.85
N PHE A 151 -48.62 27.41 -22.75
CA PHE A 151 -48.98 28.07 -21.50
C PHE A 151 -48.30 29.43 -21.42
N VAL A 152 -49.09 30.49 -21.20
CA VAL A 152 -48.60 31.88 -21.19
C VAL A 152 -49.01 32.59 -19.91
N GLY A 153 -48.11 33.39 -19.35
CA GLY A 153 -48.36 34.16 -18.11
C GLY A 153 -47.85 35.58 -18.22
N GLY A 154 -48.48 36.52 -17.50
CA GLY A 154 -48.10 37.93 -17.53
C GLY A 154 -49.14 38.88 -16.95
N ASP A 155 -49.28 40.05 -17.58
CA ASP A 155 -50.06 41.19 -17.06
C ASP A 155 -51.50 41.22 -17.58
N PHE A 156 -51.89 40.21 -18.37
CA PHE A 156 -53.21 40.14 -19.02
C PHE A 156 -54.30 39.63 -18.07
N VAL A 157 -55.54 39.97 -18.41
CA VAL A 157 -56.76 39.43 -17.77
C VAL A 157 -57.74 38.85 -18.79
N MET A 158 -57.41 38.91 -20.09
CA MET A 158 -58.17 38.29 -21.18
C MET A 158 -57.21 37.63 -22.18
N ALA A 159 -57.54 36.41 -22.62
CA ALA A 159 -56.85 35.67 -23.69
C ALA A 159 -57.90 35.18 -24.70
N GLY A 160 -57.67 35.34 -26.00
CA GLY A 160 -58.60 34.91 -27.06
C GLY A 160 -59.97 35.63 -27.10
N GLY A 161 -60.28 36.48 -26.11
CA GLY A 161 -61.60 37.06 -25.87
C GLY A 161 -62.33 36.49 -24.65
N ILE A 162 -61.78 35.47 -23.97
CA ILE A 162 -62.28 34.96 -22.69
C ILE A 162 -61.54 35.60 -21.50
N PRO A 163 -62.15 35.67 -20.30
CA PRO A 163 -61.44 36.03 -19.07
C PRO A 163 -60.39 34.98 -18.70
N ALA A 164 -59.16 35.43 -18.45
CA ALA A 164 -58.04 34.58 -18.04
C ALA A 164 -57.07 35.40 -17.18
N SER A 165 -57.12 35.24 -15.86
CA SER A 165 -56.40 36.09 -14.89
C SER A 165 -54.92 35.73 -14.81
N HIS A 166 -54.06 36.47 -15.53
CA HIS A 166 -52.59 36.39 -15.52
C HIS A 166 -51.95 35.07 -15.99
N ILE A 167 -52.74 34.04 -16.29
CA ILE A 167 -52.32 32.72 -16.79
C ILE A 167 -53.38 32.19 -17.77
N ALA A 168 -52.94 31.65 -18.91
CA ALA A 168 -53.79 31.08 -19.96
C ALA A 168 -53.08 29.95 -20.71
N HIS A 169 -53.86 29.10 -21.38
CA HIS A 169 -53.41 27.96 -22.16
C HIS A 169 -53.99 28.01 -23.57
N TRP A 170 -53.20 27.66 -24.58
CA TRP A 170 -53.66 27.48 -25.97
C TRP A 170 -53.53 26.00 -26.36
N ASP A 171 -54.67 25.39 -26.73
CA ASP A 171 -54.81 23.95 -27.03
C ASP A 171 -54.39 23.55 -28.46
N GLY A 172 -53.75 24.47 -29.19
CA GLY A 172 -53.50 24.37 -30.63
C GLY A 172 -54.55 25.09 -31.49
N SER A 173 -55.77 25.31 -30.97
CA SER A 173 -56.91 25.90 -31.70
C SER A 173 -57.64 27.04 -30.97
N SER A 174 -57.65 27.03 -29.63
CA SER A 174 -58.42 27.96 -28.80
C SER A 174 -57.68 28.36 -27.51
N TRP A 175 -58.10 29.46 -26.88
CA TRP A 175 -57.58 29.92 -25.59
C TRP A 175 -58.48 29.47 -24.44
N ASN A 176 -57.87 28.83 -23.44
CA ASN A 176 -58.49 28.34 -22.21
C ASN A 176 -57.91 29.04 -20.98
N ALA A 177 -58.70 29.12 -19.91
CA ALA A 177 -58.29 29.66 -18.62
C ALA A 177 -58.03 28.52 -17.60
N LEU A 178 -56.95 28.61 -16.83
CA LEU A 178 -56.62 27.63 -15.79
C LEU A 178 -57.43 27.96 -14.52
N GLY A 179 -58.67 27.46 -14.47
CA GLY A 179 -59.64 27.80 -13.41
C GLY A 179 -59.91 29.31 -13.35
N SER A 180 -59.86 29.91 -12.17
CA SER A 180 -59.98 31.37 -11.99
C SER A 180 -58.70 32.16 -12.33
N GLY A 181 -57.61 31.47 -12.68
CA GLY A 181 -56.26 32.03 -12.74
C GLY A 181 -55.70 32.42 -11.36
N VAL A 182 -54.76 33.37 -11.35
CA VAL A 182 -54.03 33.84 -10.15
C VAL A 182 -54.27 35.32 -9.86
N SER A 183 -53.98 35.78 -8.65
CA SER A 183 -54.36 37.14 -8.17
C SER A 183 -53.45 38.31 -8.58
N SER A 184 -52.33 38.05 -9.25
CA SER A 184 -51.40 39.08 -9.75
C SER A 184 -50.44 38.49 -10.79
N PHE A 185 -49.54 39.31 -11.33
CA PHE A 185 -48.69 38.98 -12.47
C PHE A 185 -47.87 37.69 -12.28
N VAL A 186 -47.84 36.87 -13.34
CA VAL A 186 -46.94 35.72 -13.50
C VAL A 186 -45.68 36.18 -14.22
N HIS A 187 -44.51 35.83 -13.69
CA HIS A 187 -43.20 36.18 -14.26
C HIS A 187 -42.42 34.97 -14.78
N ALA A 188 -42.75 33.76 -14.33
CA ALA A 188 -42.09 32.53 -14.75
C ALA A 188 -43.09 31.36 -14.80
N ILE A 189 -42.93 30.46 -15.78
CA ILE A 189 -43.70 29.22 -15.94
C ILE A 189 -42.72 28.09 -16.31
N ALA A 190 -42.95 26.90 -15.76
CA ALA A 190 -42.39 25.64 -16.25
C ALA A 190 -43.49 24.58 -16.34
N VAL A 191 -43.31 23.57 -17.19
CA VAL A 191 -44.27 22.47 -17.40
C VAL A 191 -43.55 21.14 -17.28
N LEU A 192 -44.19 20.15 -16.64
CA LEU A 192 -43.70 18.78 -16.50
C LEU A 192 -44.87 17.81 -16.68
N GLY A 193 -44.93 17.09 -17.79
CA GLY A 193 -46.10 16.27 -18.12
C GLY A 193 -47.36 17.14 -18.26
N SER A 194 -48.34 16.89 -17.40
CA SER A 194 -49.58 17.70 -17.27
C SER A 194 -49.46 18.88 -16.29
N ASP A 195 -48.40 18.94 -15.47
CA ASP A 195 -48.26 19.93 -14.41
C ASP A 195 -47.73 21.26 -14.94
N VAL A 196 -48.37 22.36 -14.55
CA VAL A 196 -47.94 23.73 -14.87
C VAL A 196 -47.54 24.45 -13.59
N PHE A 197 -46.25 24.68 -13.40
CA PHE A 197 -45.69 25.40 -12.25
C PHE A 197 -45.54 26.88 -12.60
N VAL A 198 -46.12 27.77 -11.79
CA VAL A 198 -46.13 29.22 -12.04
C VAL A 198 -45.53 29.99 -10.88
N GLY A 199 -44.76 31.04 -11.19
CA GLY A 199 -44.13 31.92 -10.21
C GLY A 199 -44.32 33.40 -10.57
N GLY A 200 -44.49 34.28 -9.58
CA GLY A 200 -44.68 35.70 -9.83
C GLY A 200 -44.90 36.57 -8.59
N GLN A 201 -45.94 37.42 -8.64
CA GLN A 201 -46.31 38.36 -7.59
C GLN A 201 -47.63 38.04 -6.88
N PHE A 202 -48.36 37.00 -7.33
CA PHE A 202 -49.65 36.60 -6.77
C PHE A 202 -49.56 36.05 -5.34
N THR A 203 -50.70 36.04 -4.66
CA THR A 203 -50.88 35.48 -3.30
C THR A 203 -52.03 34.47 -3.23
N VAL A 204 -52.78 34.31 -4.31
CA VAL A 204 -53.93 33.40 -4.45
C VAL A 204 -53.88 32.79 -5.85
N ALA A 205 -54.16 31.50 -5.95
CA ALA A 205 -54.30 30.74 -7.19
C ALA A 205 -55.57 29.87 -7.09
N GLY A 206 -56.45 29.90 -8.07
CA GLY A 206 -57.70 29.10 -8.03
C GLY A 206 -58.68 29.43 -6.89
N GLY A 207 -58.44 30.52 -6.15
CA GLY A 207 -59.15 30.85 -4.91
C GLY A 207 -58.47 30.37 -3.61
N ILE A 208 -57.44 29.51 -3.68
CA ILE A 208 -56.65 29.09 -2.50
C ILE A 208 -55.46 30.04 -2.24
N PRO A 209 -55.02 30.23 -0.98
CA PRO A 209 -53.80 30.95 -0.68
C PRO A 209 -52.57 30.25 -1.29
N ALA A 210 -51.82 30.97 -2.12
CA ALA A 210 -50.62 30.47 -2.79
C ALA A 210 -49.58 31.60 -2.89
N ASN A 211 -48.57 31.58 -2.00
CA ASN A 211 -47.62 32.68 -1.87
C ASN A 211 -46.57 32.68 -2.99
N ARG A 212 -46.91 33.32 -4.12
CA ARG A 212 -46.03 33.67 -5.25
C ARG A 212 -45.46 32.50 -6.06
N ILE A 213 -45.85 31.27 -5.69
CA ILE A 213 -45.56 30.00 -6.37
C ILE A 213 -46.79 29.09 -6.26
N ALA A 214 -47.15 28.39 -7.33
CA ALA A 214 -48.27 27.44 -7.39
C ALA A 214 -48.06 26.37 -8.48
N ARG A 215 -48.75 25.23 -8.34
CA ARG A 215 -48.85 24.15 -9.34
C ARG A 215 -50.30 24.07 -9.81
N TRP A 216 -50.52 23.94 -11.11
CA TRP A 216 -51.78 23.48 -11.68
C TRP A 216 -51.62 22.02 -12.12
N ASP A 217 -52.47 21.13 -11.62
CA ASP A 217 -52.39 19.67 -11.86
C ASP A 217 -53.05 19.18 -13.16
N GLY A 218 -53.56 20.11 -13.97
CA GLY A 218 -54.44 19.84 -15.10
C GLY A 218 -55.91 20.16 -14.81
N SER A 219 -56.32 20.14 -13.54
CA SER A 219 -57.71 20.34 -13.08
C SER A 219 -57.88 21.35 -11.93
N SER A 220 -56.88 21.49 -11.06
CA SER A 220 -56.94 22.30 -9.84
C SER A 220 -55.62 23.02 -9.53
N TRP A 221 -55.71 24.05 -8.68
CA TRP A 221 -54.55 24.82 -8.21
C TRP A 221 -54.10 24.34 -6.82
N ASN A 222 -52.81 24.04 -6.70
CA ASN A 222 -52.15 23.58 -5.49
C ASN A 222 -51.04 24.57 -5.07
N ALA A 223 -50.87 24.77 -3.75
CA ALA A 223 -49.82 25.62 -3.19
C ALA A 223 -48.59 24.78 -2.80
N LEU A 224 -47.39 25.26 -3.15
CA LEU A 224 -46.13 24.57 -2.82
C LEU A 224 -45.74 24.92 -1.37
N GLY A 225 -46.34 24.21 -0.42
CA GLY A 225 -46.22 24.46 1.01
C GLY A 225 -46.67 25.88 1.38
N SER A 226 -45.90 26.57 2.23
CA SER A 226 -46.15 27.97 2.59
C SER A 226 -45.72 28.99 1.52
N GLY A 227 -45.10 28.53 0.42
CA GLY A 227 -44.59 29.36 -0.68
C GLY A 227 -43.37 30.21 -0.31
N VAL A 228 -43.24 31.41 -0.91
CA VAL A 228 -42.09 32.31 -0.74
C VAL A 228 -42.49 33.74 -0.35
N ASN A 229 -41.64 34.42 0.43
CA ASN A 229 -41.94 35.76 0.96
C ASN A 229 -41.74 36.92 -0.04
N GLY A 230 -41.09 36.68 -1.18
CA GLY A 230 -40.78 37.66 -2.23
C GLY A 230 -41.01 37.09 -3.63
N SER A 231 -40.98 37.94 -4.65
CA SER A 231 -41.46 37.59 -6.00
C SER A 231 -40.52 36.67 -6.79
N VAL A 232 -41.07 35.56 -7.29
CA VAL A 232 -40.39 34.61 -8.18
C VAL A 232 -40.26 35.24 -9.57
N HIS A 233 -39.11 35.05 -10.21
CA HIS A 233 -38.75 35.56 -11.53
C HIS A 233 -38.13 34.49 -12.45
N ALA A 234 -37.71 33.35 -11.90
CA ALA A 234 -37.28 32.18 -12.66
C ALA A 234 -37.83 30.92 -11.98
N ILE A 235 -38.19 29.91 -12.79
CA ILE A 235 -38.60 28.58 -12.32
C ILE A 235 -38.05 27.53 -13.29
N ALA A 236 -37.60 26.40 -12.77
CA ALA A 236 -37.13 25.25 -13.51
C ALA A 236 -37.55 23.96 -12.77
N VAL A 237 -37.79 22.88 -13.52
CA VAL A 237 -38.29 21.61 -12.98
C VAL A 237 -37.45 20.44 -13.48
N SER A 238 -37.22 19.44 -12.63
CA SER A 238 -36.48 18.22 -12.97
C SER A 238 -36.92 17.07 -12.06
N GLY A 239 -37.66 16.11 -12.60
CA GLY A 239 -38.38 15.13 -11.78
C GLY A 239 -39.29 15.82 -10.76
N SER A 240 -39.31 15.33 -9.51
CA SER A 240 -40.04 15.93 -8.38
C SER A 240 -39.48 17.27 -7.87
N ASN A 241 -38.34 17.74 -8.40
CA ASN A 241 -37.67 18.95 -7.92
C ASN A 241 -38.15 20.20 -8.68
N VAL A 242 -38.62 21.21 -7.94
CA VAL A 242 -38.97 22.54 -8.45
C VAL A 242 -37.97 23.56 -7.91
N PHE A 243 -37.17 24.15 -8.79
CA PHE A 243 -36.20 25.19 -8.45
C PHE A 243 -36.77 26.56 -8.79
N VAL A 244 -36.71 27.52 -7.87
CA VAL A 244 -37.17 28.90 -8.08
C VAL A 244 -36.11 29.93 -7.73
N GLY A 245 -36.06 31.00 -8.51
CA GLY A 245 -35.21 32.17 -8.28
C GLY A 245 -36.03 33.47 -8.23
N GLY A 246 -35.64 34.43 -7.40
CA GLY A 246 -36.40 35.68 -7.24
C GLY A 246 -35.89 36.63 -6.15
N TYR A 247 -36.74 37.56 -5.72
CA TYR A 247 -36.43 38.55 -4.67
C TYR A 247 -36.81 38.10 -3.26
N PHE A 248 -37.03 36.80 -3.04
CA PHE A 248 -37.36 36.26 -1.72
C PHE A 248 -36.11 36.03 -0.85
N THR A 249 -36.34 35.98 0.46
CA THR A 249 -35.37 35.59 1.50
C THR A 249 -35.84 34.42 2.35
N ILE A 250 -37.09 33.97 2.19
CA ILE A 250 -37.68 32.83 2.90
C ILE A 250 -38.48 31.99 1.89
N ALA A 251 -38.31 30.66 1.94
CA ALA A 251 -39.05 29.66 1.17
C ALA A 251 -39.44 28.49 2.07
N GLY A 252 -40.70 28.03 2.01
CA GLY A 252 -41.20 26.93 2.83
C GLY A 252 -41.27 27.21 4.36
N GLY A 253 -40.87 28.41 4.79
CA GLY A 253 -40.67 28.79 6.19
C GLY A 253 -39.20 28.92 6.60
N SER A 254 -38.29 28.37 5.79
CA SER A 254 -36.84 28.39 6.01
C SER A 254 -36.15 29.56 5.28
N SER A 255 -34.99 29.97 5.77
CA SER A 255 -34.16 31.00 5.12
C SER A 255 -33.66 30.54 3.75
N ALA A 256 -33.95 31.30 2.71
CA ALA A 256 -33.63 30.97 1.31
C ALA A 256 -33.26 32.23 0.54
N ASN A 257 -31.96 32.47 0.34
CA ASN A 257 -31.45 33.73 -0.21
C ASN A 257 -31.58 33.77 -1.74
N ARG A 258 -32.71 34.26 -2.25
CA ARG A 258 -33.02 34.49 -3.69
C ARG A 258 -33.10 33.26 -4.59
N ILE A 259 -32.75 32.08 -4.09
CA ILE A 259 -32.94 30.78 -4.73
C ILE A 259 -33.45 29.77 -3.71
N ALA A 260 -34.32 28.86 -4.15
CA ALA A 260 -34.84 27.77 -3.34
C ALA A 260 -35.14 26.54 -4.20
N ARG A 261 -35.19 25.38 -3.54
CA ARG A 261 -35.68 24.11 -4.08
C ARG A 261 -36.91 23.71 -3.26
N TRP A 262 -37.94 23.23 -3.94
CA TRP A 262 -39.06 22.53 -3.36
C TRP A 262 -39.10 21.13 -3.96
N GLU A 263 -39.39 20.15 -3.12
CA GLU A 263 -39.66 18.78 -3.52
C GLU A 263 -41.06 18.43 -3.00
N GLU A 264 -41.84 17.74 -3.83
CA GLU A 264 -43.06 17.11 -3.34
C GLU A 264 -42.65 15.96 -2.41
N SER A 265 -43.10 16.00 -1.15
CA SER A 265 -43.00 14.84 -0.26
C SER A 265 -43.70 13.68 -0.94
N PRO A 266 -43.10 12.48 -1.01
CA PRO A 266 -43.70 11.36 -1.73
C PRO A 266 -45.12 11.08 -1.19
N PRO A 267 -46.07 10.70 -2.05
CA PRO A 267 -47.37 10.26 -1.59
C PRO A 267 -47.21 9.05 -0.64
N PRO A 268 -48.15 8.82 0.30
CA PRO A 268 -48.11 7.63 1.15
C PRO A 268 -48.04 6.37 0.28
N SER A 269 -47.18 5.44 0.67
CA SER A 269 -46.69 4.33 -0.18
C SER A 269 -47.78 3.67 -1.02
N THR A 270 -47.53 3.58 -2.32
CA THR A 270 -48.41 3.03 -3.36
C THR A 270 -47.95 1.67 -3.89
N LEU A 271 -46.65 1.37 -3.79
CA LEU A 271 -46.04 0.08 -4.06
C LEU A 271 -45.70 -0.57 -2.71
N PRO A 272 -46.43 -1.61 -2.28
CA PRO A 272 -46.23 -2.17 -0.94
C PRO A 272 -44.86 -2.83 -0.77
N PHE A 273 -44.35 -2.81 0.46
CA PHE A 273 -43.35 -3.76 0.93
C PHE A 273 -44.01 -5.14 1.04
N ILE A 274 -43.47 -6.15 0.37
CA ILE A 274 -44.06 -7.50 0.32
C ILE A 274 -43.10 -8.53 0.92
N THR A 275 -43.63 -9.33 1.85
CA THR A 275 -42.92 -10.39 2.56
C THR A 275 -43.76 -11.65 2.65
N THR A 276 -43.12 -12.82 2.76
CA THR A 276 -43.80 -14.10 2.98
C THR A 276 -43.36 -14.73 4.30
N TRP A 277 -44.34 -15.25 5.04
CA TRP A 277 -44.23 -15.67 6.43
C TRP A 277 -44.84 -17.08 6.65
N GLN A 278 -44.34 -17.79 7.66
CA GLN A 278 -44.85 -19.06 8.16
C GLN A 278 -45.31 -18.86 9.61
N THR A 279 -46.62 -18.96 9.88
CA THR A 279 -47.19 -18.51 11.16
C THR A 279 -46.92 -19.45 12.33
N ASP A 280 -46.67 -20.73 12.07
CA ASP A 280 -46.37 -21.79 13.07
C ASP A 280 -44.85 -22.05 13.26
N ASN A 281 -43.99 -21.26 12.61
CA ASN A 281 -42.57 -21.21 12.99
C ASN A 281 -42.39 -20.60 14.40
N PRO A 282 -41.33 -20.97 15.14
CA PRO A 282 -41.12 -20.48 16.50
C PRO A 282 -41.11 -18.95 16.62
N GLY A 283 -41.88 -18.40 17.55
CA GLY A 283 -41.99 -16.96 17.77
C GLY A 283 -42.65 -16.59 19.10
N THR A 284 -43.06 -15.33 19.19
CA THR A 284 -43.74 -14.69 20.31
C THR A 284 -45.28 -14.66 20.18
N SER A 285 -45.82 -14.67 18.97
CA SER A 285 -47.25 -14.79 18.70
C SER A 285 -47.69 -16.24 18.45
N ASN A 286 -49.00 -16.50 18.52
CA ASN A 286 -49.58 -17.83 18.31
C ASN A 286 -49.30 -18.40 16.91
N ASP A 287 -49.52 -19.71 16.74
CA ASP A 287 -49.33 -20.44 15.48
C ASP A 287 -50.21 -19.94 14.32
N ASP A 288 -51.29 -19.19 14.61
CA ASP A 288 -52.20 -18.52 13.66
C ASP A 288 -51.91 -17.01 13.53
N GLN A 289 -50.73 -16.54 13.92
CA GLN A 289 -50.37 -15.11 14.01
C GLN A 289 -48.96 -14.77 13.52
N ILE A 290 -48.76 -13.49 13.17
CA ILE A 290 -47.45 -12.83 13.13
C ILE A 290 -47.54 -11.46 13.82
N THR A 291 -46.44 -11.00 14.41
CA THR A 291 -46.24 -9.65 14.92
C THR A 291 -45.21 -8.95 14.07
N ILE A 292 -45.64 -7.94 13.32
CA ILE A 292 -44.79 -7.07 12.53
C ILE A 292 -44.24 -5.98 13.46
N PRO A 293 -42.92 -5.91 13.72
CA PRO A 293 -42.32 -4.91 14.60
C PRO A 293 -42.10 -3.60 13.82
N GLY A 294 -43.20 -2.98 13.40
CA GLY A 294 -43.19 -1.80 12.52
C GLY A 294 -43.30 -0.45 13.22
N THR A 295 -42.83 0.61 12.57
CA THR A 295 -43.11 2.01 12.92
C THR A 295 -44.00 2.64 11.86
N GLY A 296 -45.05 3.36 12.29
CA GLY A 296 -46.02 3.99 11.39
C GLY A 296 -47.42 4.14 12.00
N THR A 297 -48.29 4.96 11.40
CA THR A 297 -49.67 5.20 11.87
C THR A 297 -50.74 4.92 10.80
N ASN A 298 -51.70 4.06 11.13
CA ASN A 298 -52.76 3.60 10.23
C ASN A 298 -52.27 3.05 8.88
N TYR A 299 -51.06 2.49 8.85
CA TYR A 299 -50.51 1.87 7.65
C TYR A 299 -51.35 0.65 7.25
N ALA A 300 -51.52 0.44 5.95
CA ALA A 300 -52.33 -0.64 5.41
C ALA A 300 -51.55 -1.96 5.48
N ILE A 301 -52.24 -3.04 5.88
CA ILE A 301 -51.72 -4.40 5.82
C ILE A 301 -52.75 -5.24 5.06
N ALA A 302 -52.31 -5.87 3.97
CA ALA A 302 -53.08 -6.88 3.23
C ALA A 302 -52.35 -8.22 3.28
N TRP A 303 -53.09 -9.33 3.27
CA TRP A 303 -52.51 -10.67 3.26
C TRP A 303 -53.30 -11.66 2.43
N GLU A 304 -52.62 -12.69 1.91
CA GLU A 304 -53.19 -13.81 1.15
C GLU A 304 -52.49 -15.13 1.53
N GLU A 305 -53.24 -16.24 1.58
CA GLU A 305 -52.70 -17.58 1.84
C GLU A 305 -51.92 -18.10 0.62
N VAL A 306 -50.68 -18.52 0.82
CA VAL A 306 -49.82 -19.00 -0.27
C VAL A 306 -50.36 -20.35 -0.80
N GLY A 307 -50.70 -20.37 -2.09
CA GLY A 307 -51.39 -21.50 -2.73
C GLY A 307 -52.92 -21.44 -2.67
N ASN A 308 -53.50 -20.52 -1.89
CA ASN A 308 -54.94 -20.24 -1.87
C ASN A 308 -55.25 -18.74 -1.76
N PRO A 309 -55.00 -17.93 -2.82
CA PRO A 309 -55.28 -16.48 -2.79
C PRO A 309 -56.76 -16.09 -2.56
N SER A 310 -57.69 -17.05 -2.54
CA SER A 310 -59.09 -16.80 -2.17
C SER A 310 -59.29 -16.63 -0.65
N ASN A 311 -58.34 -17.13 0.15
CA ASN A 311 -58.22 -16.83 1.58
C ASN A 311 -57.30 -15.62 1.75
N ASN A 312 -57.91 -14.45 1.89
CA ASN A 312 -57.21 -13.16 2.01
C ASN A 312 -57.93 -12.25 3.00
N GLY A 313 -57.26 -11.17 3.41
CA GLY A 313 -57.82 -10.17 4.31
C GLY A 313 -57.01 -8.88 4.37
N THR A 314 -57.57 -7.89 5.05
CA THR A 314 -56.93 -6.59 5.27
C THR A 314 -57.12 -6.11 6.71
N THR A 315 -56.18 -5.32 7.20
CA THR A 315 -56.23 -4.62 8.49
C THR A 315 -55.37 -3.35 8.42
N THR A 316 -55.32 -2.56 9.50
CA THR A 316 -54.39 -1.42 9.63
C THR A 316 -53.49 -1.60 10.84
N GLY A 317 -52.23 -1.19 10.68
CA GLY A 317 -51.23 -1.19 11.75
C GLY A 317 -51.02 0.19 12.36
N ASN A 318 -50.57 0.21 13.62
CA ASN A 318 -50.24 1.41 14.38
C ASN A 318 -49.08 1.07 15.33
N GLY A 319 -47.85 1.40 14.95
CA GLY A 319 -46.66 0.81 15.56
C GLY A 319 -46.60 -0.73 15.39
N PRO A 320 -45.95 -1.46 16.31
CA PRO A 320 -45.87 -2.92 16.27
C PRO A 320 -47.26 -3.55 16.28
N THR A 321 -47.56 -4.39 15.28
CA THR A 321 -48.93 -4.85 15.01
C THR A 321 -48.96 -6.37 14.84
N THR A 322 -49.80 -7.05 15.64
CA THR A 322 -50.08 -8.48 15.49
C THR A 322 -51.25 -8.71 14.54
N VAL A 323 -51.02 -9.47 13.47
CA VAL A 323 -52.02 -9.95 12.52
C VAL A 323 -52.42 -11.37 12.92
N THR A 324 -53.72 -11.67 12.88
CA THR A 324 -54.26 -13.03 13.09
C THR A 324 -54.89 -13.53 11.80
N PHE A 325 -54.59 -14.77 11.43
CA PHE A 325 -55.05 -15.43 10.22
C PHE A 325 -56.12 -16.48 10.55
N PRO A 326 -56.88 -17.02 9.56
CA PRO A 326 -57.94 -18.00 9.85
C PRO A 326 -57.45 -19.36 10.34
N SER A 327 -56.17 -19.68 10.11
CA SER A 327 -55.48 -20.88 10.60
C SER A 327 -53.97 -20.68 10.54
N ALA A 328 -53.21 -21.59 11.15
CA ALA A 328 -51.78 -21.70 10.88
C ALA A 328 -51.51 -21.99 9.38
N GLY A 329 -50.43 -21.43 8.82
CA GLY A 329 -50.06 -21.63 7.43
C GLY A 329 -48.99 -20.66 6.91
N THR A 330 -48.78 -20.68 5.59
CA THR A 330 -47.88 -19.77 4.89
C THR A 330 -48.69 -18.60 4.30
N TYR A 331 -48.32 -17.37 4.65
CA TYR A 331 -49.04 -16.17 4.22
C TYR A 331 -48.09 -15.14 3.60
N ARG A 332 -48.55 -14.56 2.49
CA ARG A 332 -47.90 -13.45 1.80
C ARG A 332 -48.55 -12.14 2.28
N VAL A 333 -47.73 -11.19 2.72
CA VAL A 333 -48.13 -9.99 3.45
C VAL A 333 -47.59 -8.75 2.74
N SER A 334 -48.49 -7.82 2.43
CA SER A 334 -48.21 -6.55 1.75
C SER A 334 -48.48 -5.39 2.70
N ILE A 335 -47.53 -4.46 2.84
CA ILE A 335 -47.59 -3.32 3.76
C ILE A 335 -47.40 -2.01 2.97
N SER A 336 -48.27 -1.01 3.17
CA SER A 336 -48.15 0.29 2.50
C SER A 336 -48.75 1.45 3.32
N GLY A 337 -48.67 2.68 2.81
CA GLY A 337 -49.04 3.89 3.54
C GLY A 337 -47.92 4.44 4.43
N ASP A 338 -48.26 4.89 5.64
CA ASP A 338 -47.36 5.55 6.63
C ASP A 338 -46.44 4.55 7.38
N PHE A 339 -45.99 3.48 6.74
CA PHE A 339 -45.01 2.55 7.32
C PHE A 339 -43.60 3.07 7.01
N THR A 340 -42.73 3.18 8.02
CA THR A 340 -41.44 3.89 7.91
C THR A 340 -40.25 3.13 8.50
N GLN A 341 -40.47 2.00 9.17
CA GLN A 341 -39.42 1.17 9.76
C GLN A 341 -39.96 -0.24 10.05
N ILE A 342 -39.10 -1.25 9.96
CA ILE A 342 -39.25 -2.56 10.61
C ILE A 342 -38.03 -2.77 11.52
N GLN A 343 -38.20 -3.37 12.69
CA GLN A 343 -37.09 -3.55 13.64
C GLN A 343 -37.28 -4.80 14.51
N PHE A 344 -36.81 -5.97 14.05
CA PHE A 344 -36.88 -7.19 14.87
C PHE A 344 -35.97 -7.17 16.10
N ALA A 345 -34.79 -6.55 16.01
CA ALA A 345 -33.82 -6.43 17.12
C ALA A 345 -33.58 -7.75 17.90
N TYR A 346 -33.41 -8.88 17.18
CA TYR A 346 -33.26 -10.24 17.73
C TYR A 346 -34.45 -10.76 18.57
N GLY A 347 -35.59 -10.05 18.58
CA GLY A 347 -36.81 -10.41 19.29
C GLY A 347 -37.94 -10.90 18.36
N GLY A 348 -39.17 -10.83 18.88
CA GLY A 348 -40.41 -11.02 18.11
C GLY A 348 -40.49 -12.31 17.32
N ASP A 349 -41.18 -12.23 16.18
CA ASP A 349 -41.49 -13.36 15.29
C ASP A 349 -40.47 -13.53 14.16
N ARG A 350 -39.21 -13.20 14.40
CA ARG A 350 -38.14 -13.13 13.37
C ARG A 350 -37.91 -14.43 12.59
N LEU A 351 -38.22 -15.60 13.18
CA LEU A 351 -38.11 -16.90 12.50
C LEU A 351 -39.37 -17.25 11.68
N LYS A 352 -40.49 -16.52 11.88
CA LYS A 352 -41.69 -16.63 11.06
C LYS A 352 -41.53 -15.97 9.69
N LEU A 353 -40.69 -14.94 9.56
CA LEU A 353 -40.37 -14.32 8.27
C LEU A 353 -39.47 -15.23 7.42
N LEU A 354 -39.89 -15.53 6.18
CA LEU A 354 -39.17 -16.41 5.25
C LEU A 354 -38.53 -15.68 4.05
N SER A 355 -39.19 -14.64 3.52
CA SER A 355 -38.71 -13.94 2.32
C SER A 355 -39.14 -12.48 2.27
N ILE A 356 -38.29 -11.64 1.68
CA ILE A 356 -38.67 -10.34 1.11
C ILE A 356 -38.85 -10.53 -0.40
N GLU A 357 -40.04 -10.20 -0.91
CA GLU A 357 -40.41 -10.36 -2.32
C GLU A 357 -40.41 -9.04 -3.09
N GLN A 358 -40.63 -7.92 -2.40
CA GLN A 358 -40.64 -6.58 -2.97
C GLN A 358 -40.32 -5.56 -1.87
N TRP A 359 -39.48 -4.57 -2.15
CA TRP A 359 -39.16 -3.49 -1.21
C TRP A 359 -40.21 -2.37 -1.20
N GLY A 360 -40.80 -2.07 -2.36
CA GLY A 360 -41.84 -1.04 -2.49
C GLY A 360 -41.31 0.39 -2.45
N ASP A 361 -42.22 1.36 -2.38
CA ASP A 361 -41.94 2.80 -2.34
C ASP A 361 -41.94 3.37 -0.90
N ILE A 362 -41.67 2.53 0.09
CA ILE A 362 -41.49 2.91 1.50
C ILE A 362 -40.31 3.89 1.66
N ASP A 363 -40.57 5.06 2.25
CA ASP A 363 -39.53 6.00 2.70
C ASP A 363 -39.01 5.55 4.07
N TRP A 364 -37.95 4.73 4.05
CA TRP A 364 -37.40 4.14 5.27
C TRP A 364 -36.68 5.20 6.11
N SER A 365 -37.11 5.36 7.36
CA SER A 365 -36.50 6.27 8.33
C SER A 365 -35.21 5.70 8.96
N SER A 366 -35.07 4.38 8.98
CA SER A 366 -33.86 3.65 9.40
C SER A 366 -33.95 2.19 8.94
N MET A 367 -32.79 1.55 8.73
CA MET A 367 -32.67 0.10 8.57
C MET A 367 -31.95 -0.57 9.75
N ALA A 368 -31.66 0.19 10.82
CA ALA A 368 -30.96 -0.31 11.99
C ALA A 368 -31.76 -1.45 12.66
N ASN A 369 -31.10 -2.59 12.86
CA ASN A 369 -31.67 -3.81 13.45
C ASN A 369 -32.89 -4.38 12.70
N ALA A 370 -33.08 -4.02 11.42
CA ALA A 370 -34.32 -4.28 10.69
C ALA A 370 -34.74 -5.75 10.70
N PHE A 371 -33.83 -6.65 10.27
CA PHE A 371 -34.04 -8.10 10.18
C PHE A 371 -33.15 -8.89 11.13
N TYR A 372 -32.54 -8.25 12.15
CA TYR A 372 -31.60 -8.88 13.07
C TYR A 372 -32.18 -10.18 13.70
N GLY A 373 -31.55 -11.31 13.41
CA GLY A 373 -31.92 -12.64 13.88
C GLY A 373 -32.97 -13.38 13.04
N CYS A 374 -33.33 -12.87 11.85
CA CYS A 374 -34.23 -13.57 10.92
C CYS A 374 -33.50 -14.72 10.21
N ALA A 375 -33.11 -15.77 10.95
CA ALA A 375 -32.26 -16.85 10.44
C ALA A 375 -32.86 -17.64 9.26
N ASN A 376 -34.17 -17.55 9.02
CA ASN A 376 -34.87 -18.15 7.88
C ASN A 376 -35.00 -17.21 6.66
N LEU A 377 -34.53 -15.96 6.74
CA LEU A 377 -34.80 -14.92 5.75
C LEU A 377 -34.02 -15.14 4.44
N THR A 378 -34.77 -15.28 3.36
CA THR A 378 -34.30 -15.20 1.97
C THR A 378 -34.79 -13.89 1.32
N SER A 379 -34.43 -13.63 0.07
CA SER A 379 -35.09 -12.59 -0.71
C SER A 379 -35.05 -12.90 -2.20
N SER A 380 -36.16 -12.64 -2.87
CA SER A 380 -36.33 -12.71 -4.32
C SER A 380 -36.67 -11.35 -4.94
N ALA A 381 -36.59 -10.27 -4.15
CA ALA A 381 -36.91 -8.92 -4.59
C ALA A 381 -35.96 -8.45 -5.70
N THR A 382 -36.52 -7.83 -6.74
CA THR A 382 -35.76 -7.27 -7.88
C THR A 382 -35.69 -5.75 -7.86
N ASP A 383 -36.52 -5.11 -7.05
CA ASP A 383 -36.48 -3.68 -6.73
C ASP A 383 -35.46 -3.40 -5.61
N ALA A 384 -35.36 -2.14 -5.18
CA ALA A 384 -34.47 -1.70 -4.11
C ALA A 384 -35.22 -0.75 -3.17
N PRO A 385 -34.94 -0.79 -1.85
CA PRO A 385 -35.58 0.12 -0.91
C PRO A 385 -35.15 1.57 -1.17
N ASN A 386 -36.05 2.52 -0.92
CA ASN A 386 -35.64 3.92 -0.86
C ASN A 386 -34.83 4.18 0.42
N LEU A 387 -33.51 4.30 0.27
CA LEU A 387 -32.59 4.61 1.36
C LEU A 387 -32.21 6.10 1.40
N SER A 388 -32.90 6.99 0.68
CA SER A 388 -32.58 8.44 0.66
C SER A 388 -32.51 9.06 2.06
N SER A 389 -33.36 8.56 2.95
CA SER A 389 -33.59 9.06 4.31
C SER A 389 -32.83 8.24 5.37
N VAL A 390 -32.17 7.14 4.98
CA VAL A 390 -31.50 6.20 5.88
C VAL A 390 -30.02 6.56 6.06
N THR A 391 -29.64 6.89 7.29
CA THR A 391 -28.23 7.04 7.70
C THR A 391 -27.66 5.80 8.39
N ASP A 392 -28.52 4.91 8.91
CA ASP A 392 -28.11 3.77 9.73
C ASP A 392 -28.70 2.46 9.22
N CYS A 393 -27.81 1.52 8.85
CA CYS A 393 -28.08 0.15 8.43
C CYS A 393 -27.44 -0.88 9.38
N SER A 394 -27.06 -0.48 10.60
CA SER A 394 -26.36 -1.37 11.52
C SER A 394 -27.21 -2.58 11.91
N TYR A 395 -26.59 -3.75 12.05
CA TYR A 395 -27.27 -5.04 12.32
C TYR A 395 -28.39 -5.43 11.32
N MET A 396 -28.54 -4.76 10.16
CA MET A 396 -29.73 -4.91 9.29
C MET A 396 -30.05 -6.37 8.94
N PHE A 397 -29.03 -7.16 8.56
CA PHE A 397 -29.11 -8.59 8.26
C PHE A 397 -28.23 -9.43 9.19
N SER A 398 -27.95 -8.93 10.40
CA SER A 398 -27.23 -9.71 11.40
C SER A 398 -27.99 -10.99 11.76
N GLU A 399 -27.29 -12.10 11.97
CA GLU A 399 -27.81 -13.44 12.27
C GLU A 399 -28.83 -13.97 11.23
N CYS A 400 -28.86 -13.41 10.02
CA CYS A 400 -29.66 -13.89 8.90
C CYS A 400 -28.90 -15.00 8.15
N THR A 401 -28.67 -16.12 8.82
CA THR A 401 -27.70 -17.16 8.40
C THR A 401 -27.85 -17.66 6.95
N VAL A 402 -29.08 -17.72 6.41
CA VAL A 402 -29.37 -18.16 5.03
C VAL A 402 -29.51 -17.02 4.00
N PHE A 403 -29.37 -15.76 4.41
CA PHE A 403 -29.64 -14.61 3.54
C PHE A 403 -28.55 -14.41 2.48
N ASN A 404 -28.97 -14.42 1.22
CA ASN A 404 -28.10 -14.21 0.07
C ASN A 404 -28.84 -13.50 -1.08
N GLY A 405 -29.76 -12.59 -0.74
CA GLY A 405 -30.65 -11.91 -1.71
C GLY A 405 -29.98 -10.75 -2.46
N PRO A 406 -30.36 -10.47 -3.72
CA PRO A 406 -29.65 -9.52 -4.58
C PRO A 406 -29.85 -8.06 -4.12
N ILE A 407 -28.78 -7.45 -3.59
CA ILE A 407 -28.79 -6.08 -3.03
C ILE A 407 -27.76 -5.12 -3.66
N GLY A 408 -27.04 -5.57 -4.71
CA GLY A 408 -25.99 -4.78 -5.37
C GLY A 408 -26.49 -3.53 -6.14
N ASN A 409 -27.80 -3.40 -6.33
CA ASN A 409 -28.48 -2.27 -6.99
C ASN A 409 -28.90 -1.14 -6.01
N TRP A 410 -28.64 -1.28 -4.70
CA TRP A 410 -29.10 -0.33 -3.69
C TRP A 410 -28.32 0.99 -3.72
N ASN A 411 -29.02 2.11 -3.53
CA ASN A 411 -28.42 3.43 -3.35
C ASN A 411 -28.07 3.69 -1.87
N THR A 412 -26.88 3.28 -1.45
CA THR A 412 -26.38 3.49 -0.08
C THR A 412 -25.88 4.91 0.22
N GLY A 413 -26.07 5.88 -0.69
CA GLY A 413 -25.38 7.18 -0.64
C GLY A 413 -25.64 8.05 0.60
N SER A 414 -26.72 7.83 1.34
CA SER A 414 -27.03 8.53 2.59
C SER A 414 -26.48 7.84 3.85
N VAL A 415 -26.01 6.60 3.74
CA VAL A 415 -25.66 5.75 4.89
C VAL A 415 -24.31 6.18 5.49
N THR A 416 -24.28 6.36 6.81
CA THR A 416 -23.07 6.68 7.59
C THR A 416 -22.64 5.52 8.50
N ASN A 417 -23.57 4.65 8.92
CA ASN A 417 -23.31 3.49 9.78
C ASN A 417 -23.69 2.17 9.09
N MET A 418 -22.71 1.28 8.91
CA MET A 418 -22.88 -0.09 8.39
C MET A 418 -22.37 -1.17 9.36
N SER A 419 -22.15 -0.82 10.64
CA SER A 419 -21.62 -1.75 11.64
C SER A 419 -22.47 -3.01 11.81
N LEU A 420 -21.82 -4.18 11.83
CA LEU A 420 -22.43 -5.50 12.03
C LEU A 420 -23.56 -5.85 11.04
N MET A 421 -23.65 -5.17 9.88
CA MET A 421 -24.77 -5.29 8.93
C MET A 421 -25.01 -6.73 8.44
N PHE A 422 -23.95 -7.52 8.25
CA PHE A 422 -24.00 -8.94 7.83
C PHE A 422 -23.32 -9.87 8.85
N SER A 423 -23.24 -9.45 10.13
CA SER A 423 -22.68 -10.28 11.21
C SER A 423 -23.42 -11.62 11.29
N GLY A 424 -22.74 -12.78 11.27
CA GLY A 424 -23.37 -14.10 11.31
C GLY A 424 -24.23 -14.45 10.08
N ALA A 425 -24.19 -13.65 9.00
CA ALA A 425 -24.89 -13.94 7.75
C ALA A 425 -24.10 -14.98 6.92
N ALA A 426 -23.95 -16.19 7.46
CA ALA A 426 -22.99 -17.20 6.98
C ALA A 426 -23.08 -17.56 5.48
N ALA A 427 -24.27 -17.48 4.86
CA ALA A 427 -24.50 -17.74 3.44
C ALA A 427 -24.34 -16.51 2.52
N PHE A 428 -24.13 -15.30 3.05
CA PHE A 428 -24.13 -14.07 2.28
C PHE A 428 -22.87 -13.92 1.40
N ASN A 429 -23.06 -13.76 0.08
CA ASN A 429 -21.96 -13.63 -0.87
C ASN A 429 -22.36 -12.82 -2.13
N GLN A 430 -23.13 -11.74 -1.96
CA GLN A 430 -23.67 -10.93 -3.08
C GLN A 430 -22.76 -9.77 -3.51
N PRO A 431 -22.69 -9.44 -4.82
CA PRO A 431 -21.82 -8.39 -5.33
C PRO A 431 -22.30 -7.00 -4.92
N ILE A 432 -21.58 -6.40 -3.95
CA ILE A 432 -21.87 -5.07 -3.36
C ILE A 432 -20.76 -4.03 -3.60
N GLY A 433 -19.75 -4.35 -4.44
CA GLY A 433 -18.68 -3.42 -4.82
C GLY A 433 -19.14 -2.15 -5.58
N SER A 434 -20.40 -2.11 -6.00
CA SER A 434 -21.11 -0.98 -6.62
C SER A 434 -21.68 0.03 -5.61
N TRP A 435 -21.73 -0.31 -4.32
CA TRP A 435 -22.27 0.56 -3.27
C TRP A 435 -21.46 1.85 -3.08
N ASN A 436 -22.16 2.96 -2.83
CA ASN A 436 -21.55 4.23 -2.49
C ASN A 436 -21.30 4.30 -0.98
N THR A 437 -20.05 4.09 -0.56
CA THR A 437 -19.64 4.15 0.85
C THR A 437 -19.06 5.50 1.26
N ALA A 438 -19.11 6.54 0.41
CA ALA A 438 -18.36 7.78 0.62
C ALA A 438 -18.72 8.55 1.90
N ASN A 439 -19.92 8.33 2.46
CA ASN A 439 -20.37 8.94 3.72
C ASN A 439 -20.24 8.01 4.93
N VAL A 440 -19.79 6.76 4.76
CA VAL A 440 -19.68 5.77 5.83
C VAL A 440 -18.50 6.11 6.75
N THR A 441 -18.79 6.16 8.05
CA THR A 441 -17.79 6.40 9.12
C THR A 441 -17.50 5.17 9.96
N ASP A 442 -18.46 4.25 10.08
CA ASP A 442 -18.32 3.01 10.86
C ASP A 442 -18.71 1.78 10.02
N MET A 443 -17.77 0.83 9.90
CA MET A 443 -17.94 -0.48 9.24
C MET A 443 -17.64 -1.65 10.21
N SER A 444 -17.49 -1.39 11.52
CA SER A 444 -17.04 -2.41 12.47
C SER A 444 -17.91 -3.67 12.46
N GLY A 445 -17.26 -4.83 12.41
CA GLY A 445 -17.92 -6.13 12.35
C GLY A 445 -18.85 -6.36 11.16
N MET A 446 -18.83 -5.54 10.10
CA MET A 446 -19.82 -5.61 9.00
C MET A 446 -19.93 -7.02 8.38
N PHE A 447 -18.83 -7.78 8.32
CA PHE A 447 -18.77 -9.17 7.85
C PHE A 447 -18.28 -10.15 8.92
N PHE A 448 -18.47 -9.84 10.20
CA PHE A 448 -18.16 -10.75 11.31
C PHE A 448 -18.87 -12.10 11.11
N ASP A 449 -18.15 -13.22 11.10
CA ASP A 449 -18.68 -14.58 10.86
C ASP A 449 -19.54 -14.71 9.58
N ALA A 450 -19.34 -13.83 8.59
CA ALA A 450 -19.95 -13.95 7.26
C ALA A 450 -19.15 -14.97 6.42
N GLY A 451 -19.09 -16.23 6.89
CA GLY A 451 -18.11 -17.23 6.45
C GLY A 451 -18.02 -17.50 4.95
N SER A 452 -19.09 -17.26 4.16
CA SER A 452 -19.09 -17.41 2.69
C SER A 452 -18.68 -16.16 1.91
N PHE A 453 -18.55 -14.99 2.55
CA PHE A 453 -18.41 -13.71 1.86
C PHE A 453 -17.02 -13.55 1.21
N ASN A 454 -16.98 -13.38 -0.11
CA ASN A 454 -15.74 -13.23 -0.86
C ASN A 454 -15.91 -12.36 -2.13
N GLN A 455 -16.64 -11.24 -2.04
CA GLN A 455 -16.96 -10.37 -3.18
C GLN A 455 -16.06 -9.14 -3.28
N PRO A 456 -15.71 -8.67 -4.50
CA PRO A 456 -14.77 -7.58 -4.70
C PRO A 456 -15.34 -6.24 -4.19
N ILE A 457 -14.68 -5.66 -3.19
CA ILE A 457 -15.04 -4.40 -2.52
C ILE A 457 -13.87 -3.39 -2.45
N GLY A 458 -12.75 -3.66 -3.13
CA GLY A 458 -11.60 -2.74 -3.24
C GLY A 458 -11.90 -1.41 -3.95
N SER A 459 -13.08 -1.28 -4.57
CA SER A 459 -13.64 -0.06 -5.17
C SER A 459 -14.31 0.90 -4.18
N TRP A 460 -14.56 0.45 -2.94
CA TRP A 460 -15.21 1.28 -1.92
C TRP A 460 -14.35 2.48 -1.50
N ASN A 461 -15.02 3.61 -1.26
CA ASN A 461 -14.41 4.82 -0.72
C ASN A 461 -14.42 4.74 0.82
N THR A 462 -13.25 4.61 1.43
CA THR A 462 -13.08 4.49 2.89
C THR A 462 -12.56 5.78 3.56
N ASN A 463 -12.46 6.90 2.83
CA ASN A 463 -11.82 8.14 3.31
C ASN A 463 -12.34 8.65 4.67
N ASN A 464 -13.63 8.43 4.95
CA ASN A 464 -14.31 8.90 6.15
C ASN A 464 -14.44 7.81 7.25
N VAL A 465 -14.01 6.58 6.98
CA VAL A 465 -14.10 5.46 7.93
C VAL A 465 -13.07 5.63 9.04
N THR A 466 -13.53 5.65 10.28
CA THR A 466 -12.68 5.75 11.49
C THR A 466 -12.56 4.42 12.23
N ASN A 467 -13.55 3.54 12.08
CA ASN A 467 -13.65 2.26 12.79
C ASN A 467 -13.75 1.09 11.80
N MET A 468 -12.74 0.21 11.83
CA MET A 468 -12.68 -1.05 11.07
C MET A 468 -12.53 -2.28 11.98
N ASN A 469 -12.78 -2.13 13.28
CA ASN A 469 -12.67 -3.21 14.26
C ASN A 469 -13.51 -4.43 13.85
N SER A 470 -12.92 -5.62 13.90
CA SER A 470 -13.56 -6.91 13.59
C SER A 470 -14.19 -7.05 12.19
N LEU A 471 -13.89 -6.15 11.23
CA LEU A 471 -14.60 -6.05 9.95
C LEU A 471 -14.77 -7.39 9.19
N PHE A 472 -13.73 -8.23 9.17
CA PHE A 472 -13.71 -9.56 8.53
C PHE A 472 -13.39 -10.68 9.54
N ALA A 473 -13.61 -10.45 10.84
CA ALA A 473 -13.38 -11.49 11.84
C ALA A 473 -14.25 -12.73 11.55
N TYR A 474 -13.68 -13.94 11.58
CA TYR A 474 -14.31 -15.21 11.21
C TYR A 474 -14.86 -15.28 9.76
N ALA A 475 -14.57 -14.31 8.89
CA ALA A 475 -14.94 -14.35 7.47
C ALA A 475 -13.99 -15.28 6.68
N GLY A 476 -14.00 -16.57 7.01
CA GLY A 476 -12.96 -17.55 6.64
C GLY A 476 -12.69 -17.69 5.13
N ALA A 477 -13.64 -17.38 4.26
CA ALA A 477 -13.47 -17.40 2.81
C ALA A 477 -12.96 -16.08 2.19
N PHE A 478 -12.90 -14.98 2.93
CA PHE A 478 -12.61 -13.65 2.38
C PHE A 478 -11.15 -13.49 1.97
N ASN A 479 -10.90 -13.21 0.69
CA ASN A 479 -9.55 -13.01 0.16
C ASN A 479 -9.53 -12.03 -1.03
N GLN A 480 -10.21 -10.88 -0.90
CA GLN A 480 -10.35 -9.89 -1.99
C GLN A 480 -9.41 -8.69 -1.84
N PRO A 481 -8.89 -8.13 -2.94
CA PRO A 481 -7.90 -7.05 -2.90
C PRO A 481 -8.51 -5.75 -2.35
N ILE A 482 -8.00 -5.31 -1.20
CA ILE A 482 -8.41 -4.11 -0.46
C ILE A 482 -7.23 -3.16 -0.14
N GLY A 483 -6.04 -3.44 -0.68
CA GLY A 483 -4.85 -2.58 -0.53
C GLY A 483 -5.00 -1.17 -1.13
N SER A 484 -6.04 -0.93 -1.93
CA SER A 484 -6.44 0.37 -2.48
C SER A 484 -7.20 1.28 -1.50
N TRP A 485 -7.67 0.75 -0.37
CA TRP A 485 -8.43 1.52 0.61
C TRP A 485 -7.56 2.58 1.31
N ASN A 486 -8.16 3.76 1.52
CA ASN A 486 -7.56 4.81 2.33
C ASN A 486 -7.92 4.59 3.81
N THR A 487 -6.92 4.25 4.61
CA THR A 487 -7.06 4.01 6.05
C THR A 487 -6.62 5.19 6.92
N ALA A 488 -6.27 6.34 6.33
CA ALA A 488 -5.66 7.46 7.08
C ALA A 488 -6.53 8.04 8.20
N SER A 489 -7.84 7.82 8.16
CA SER A 489 -8.82 8.24 9.18
C SER A 489 -9.07 7.18 10.26
N VAL A 490 -8.57 5.95 10.09
CA VAL A 490 -8.87 4.80 10.95
C VAL A 490 -8.05 4.86 12.24
N THR A 491 -8.73 4.64 13.38
CA THR A 491 -8.10 4.60 14.71
C THR A 491 -8.11 3.21 15.34
N ASP A 492 -9.03 2.32 14.95
CA ASP A 492 -9.13 0.95 15.47
C ASP A 492 -9.18 -0.08 14.32
N MET A 493 -8.24 -1.03 14.36
CA MET A 493 -8.13 -2.19 13.47
C MET A 493 -8.10 -3.52 14.26
N GLY A 494 -8.48 -3.50 15.54
CA GLY A 494 -8.50 -4.68 16.39
C GLY A 494 -9.39 -5.79 15.80
N SER A 495 -8.92 -7.04 15.89
CA SER A 495 -9.56 -8.25 15.35
C SER A 495 -9.94 -8.22 13.85
N MET A 496 -9.46 -7.25 13.06
CA MET A 496 -9.98 -6.98 11.70
C MET A 496 -9.99 -8.21 10.76
N PHE A 497 -9.00 -9.10 10.87
CA PHE A 497 -8.87 -10.35 10.12
C PHE A 497 -8.73 -11.58 11.04
N LYS A 498 -9.20 -11.49 12.29
CA LYS A 498 -9.18 -12.62 13.23
C LYS A 498 -9.90 -13.82 12.60
N GLU A 499 -9.27 -15.00 12.55
CA GLU A 499 -9.81 -16.24 11.98
C GLU A 499 -10.27 -16.12 10.50
N ALA A 500 -9.81 -15.08 9.78
CA ALA A 500 -10.00 -14.92 8.34
C ALA A 500 -9.02 -15.84 7.59
N ALA A 501 -9.16 -17.15 7.77
CA ALA A 501 -8.14 -18.16 7.45
C ALA A 501 -7.60 -18.13 6.01
N ALA A 502 -8.39 -17.70 5.02
CA ALA A 502 -7.97 -17.57 3.62
C ALA A 502 -7.34 -16.22 3.23
N PHE A 503 -7.36 -15.20 4.09
CA PHE A 503 -6.95 -13.84 3.74
C PHE A 503 -5.42 -13.73 3.58
N ASN A 504 -4.97 -13.31 2.39
CA ASN A 504 -3.54 -13.09 2.10
C ASN A 504 -3.35 -12.00 1.02
N GLN A 505 -3.96 -10.81 1.22
CA GLN A 505 -3.94 -9.71 0.24
C GLN A 505 -2.99 -8.56 0.64
N PRO A 506 -2.27 -7.94 -0.31
CA PRO A 506 -1.25 -6.94 -0.02
C PRO A 506 -1.85 -5.65 0.58
N ILE A 507 -1.55 -5.39 1.84
CA ILE A 507 -2.04 -4.25 2.64
C ILE A 507 -0.91 -3.39 3.26
N GLY A 508 0.36 -3.66 2.93
CA GLY A 508 1.53 -2.89 3.40
C GLY A 508 1.55 -1.40 2.98
N GLY A 509 0.71 -1.02 2.01
CA GLY A 509 0.52 0.36 1.56
C GLY A 509 -0.49 1.18 2.37
N TRP A 510 -1.19 0.57 3.34
CA TRP A 510 -2.12 1.28 4.22
C TRP A 510 -1.42 2.29 5.13
N ASN A 511 -2.09 3.41 5.39
CA ASN A 511 -1.64 4.41 6.36
C ASN A 511 -2.20 4.08 7.75
N THR A 512 -1.35 3.62 8.65
CA THR A 512 -1.72 3.23 10.03
C THR A 512 -1.39 4.30 11.08
N ALA A 513 -0.95 5.49 10.69
CA ALA A 513 -0.33 6.47 11.61
C ALA A 513 -1.27 6.97 12.74
N ASN A 514 -2.60 6.84 12.57
CA ASN A 514 -3.61 7.20 13.57
C ASN A 514 -4.18 5.99 14.33
N VAL A 515 -3.74 4.76 14.01
CA VAL A 515 -4.23 3.53 14.65
C VAL A 515 -3.65 3.38 16.05
N THR A 516 -4.51 3.16 17.04
CA THR A 516 -4.13 2.94 18.45
C THR A 516 -4.26 1.47 18.88
N SER A 517 -5.08 0.68 18.18
CA SER A 517 -5.32 -0.73 18.49
C SER A 517 -5.15 -1.62 17.25
N MET A 518 -4.29 -2.64 17.40
CA MET A 518 -4.10 -3.76 16.47
C MET A 518 -4.24 -5.12 17.19
N ALA A 519 -4.84 -5.13 18.39
CA ALA A 519 -5.03 -6.35 19.18
C ALA A 519 -5.84 -7.41 18.39
N TYR A 520 -5.36 -8.64 18.38
CA TYR A 520 -5.93 -9.79 17.67
C TYR A 520 -6.09 -9.63 16.14
N MET A 521 -5.48 -8.61 15.51
CA MET A 521 -5.78 -8.21 14.12
C MET A 521 -5.66 -9.36 13.09
N PHE A 522 -4.70 -10.27 13.27
CA PHE A 522 -4.46 -11.46 12.44
C PHE A 522 -4.44 -12.76 13.27
N GLU A 523 -5.06 -12.77 14.46
CA GLU A 523 -5.17 -14.00 15.27
C GLU A 523 -5.89 -15.09 14.46
N GLY A 524 -5.30 -16.27 14.27
CA GLY A 524 -5.89 -17.35 13.46
C GLY A 524 -5.93 -17.08 11.94
N ALA A 525 -5.33 -16.00 11.44
CA ALA A 525 -5.27 -15.68 10.00
C ALA A 525 -4.24 -16.60 9.28
N ALA A 526 -4.55 -17.89 9.20
CA ALA A 526 -3.60 -18.96 8.92
C ALA A 526 -2.79 -18.79 7.61
N SER A 527 -3.38 -18.17 6.57
CA SER A 527 -2.73 -17.94 5.27
C SER A 527 -1.99 -16.60 5.14
N PHE A 528 -2.05 -15.70 6.12
CA PHE A 528 -1.56 -14.33 5.97
C PHE A 528 -0.03 -14.24 6.06
N ASP A 529 0.62 -13.80 4.98
CA ASP A 529 2.08 -13.58 4.91
C ASP A 529 2.41 -12.39 3.98
N GLN A 530 1.85 -11.20 4.26
CA GLN A 530 2.04 -10.00 3.44
C GLN A 530 2.94 -8.96 4.10
N PRO A 531 3.85 -8.31 3.35
CA PRO A 531 4.83 -7.39 3.93
C PRO A 531 4.15 -6.14 4.51
N ILE A 532 4.30 -5.96 5.83
CA ILE A 532 3.70 -4.87 6.63
C ILE A 532 4.71 -4.10 7.49
N GLY A 533 6.02 -4.37 7.35
CA GLY A 533 7.10 -3.64 8.03
C GLY A 533 7.16 -2.13 7.72
N SER A 534 6.44 -1.66 6.70
CA SER A 534 6.25 -0.25 6.32
C SER A 534 5.19 0.50 7.12
N TRP A 535 4.39 -0.18 7.96
CA TRP A 535 3.34 0.45 8.75
C TRP A 535 3.88 1.38 9.83
N ALA A 536 3.22 2.53 9.98
CA ALA A 536 3.52 3.52 11.02
C ALA A 536 2.81 3.12 12.33
N THR A 537 3.49 2.33 13.17
CA THR A 537 2.94 1.79 14.44
C THR A 537 3.08 2.71 15.64
N GLY A 538 3.72 3.88 15.51
CA GLY A 538 4.11 4.74 16.64
C GLY A 538 2.96 5.30 17.50
N SER A 539 1.70 5.17 17.05
CA SER A 539 0.50 5.55 17.81
C SER A 539 -0.20 4.36 18.49
N VAL A 540 0.25 3.12 18.23
CA VAL A 540 -0.36 1.89 18.73
C VAL A 540 -0.01 1.67 20.21
N THR A 541 -1.02 1.35 21.01
CA THR A 541 -0.88 0.99 22.43
C THR A 541 -1.20 -0.47 22.71
N PHE A 542 -1.92 -1.17 21.82
CA PHE A 542 -2.32 -2.57 21.98
C PHE A 542 -1.98 -3.41 20.74
N MET A 543 -1.14 -4.44 20.91
CA MET A 543 -0.82 -5.48 19.93
C MET A 543 -1.05 -6.91 20.47
N ARG A 544 -1.81 -7.04 21.58
CA ARG A 544 -2.18 -8.30 22.21
C ARG A 544 -2.57 -9.35 21.18
N SER A 545 -1.84 -10.47 21.14
CA SER A 545 -2.13 -11.64 20.33
C SER A 545 -2.30 -11.36 18.82
N MET A 546 -1.68 -10.28 18.31
CA MET A 546 -1.89 -9.77 16.94
C MET A 546 -1.68 -10.82 15.84
N PHE A 547 -0.73 -11.74 16.01
CA PHE A 547 -0.41 -12.85 15.10
C PHE A 547 -0.55 -14.22 15.78
N SER A 548 -1.31 -14.31 16.87
CA SER A 548 -1.53 -15.58 17.59
C SER A 548 -2.15 -16.61 16.66
N GLY A 549 -1.50 -17.77 16.44
CA GLY A 549 -1.95 -18.79 15.49
C GLY A 549 -1.89 -18.40 14.00
N ALA A 550 -1.27 -17.28 13.63
CA ALA A 550 -1.07 -16.87 12.23
C ALA A 550 0.01 -17.74 11.56
N SER A 551 -0.34 -19.00 11.28
CA SER A 551 0.63 -20.08 11.06
C SER A 551 1.61 -19.90 9.89
N SER A 552 1.28 -19.07 8.89
CA SER A 552 2.15 -18.76 7.75
C SER A 552 2.97 -17.47 7.88
N PHE A 553 2.68 -16.62 8.87
CA PHE A 553 3.24 -15.26 8.92
C PHE A 553 4.73 -15.25 9.27
N ASN A 554 5.57 -14.73 8.35
CA ASN A 554 7.01 -14.65 8.53
C ASN A 554 7.60 -13.35 7.92
N GLN A 555 6.90 -12.22 8.04
CA GLN A 555 7.35 -10.94 7.47
C GLN A 555 8.13 -10.09 8.50
N PRO A 556 9.17 -9.35 8.07
CA PRO A 556 9.99 -8.55 8.97
C PRO A 556 9.20 -7.37 9.58
N VAL A 557 9.28 -7.26 10.91
CA VAL A 557 8.58 -6.23 11.73
C VAL A 557 9.52 -5.49 12.70
N SER A 558 10.84 -5.68 12.63
CA SER A 558 11.80 -5.00 13.51
C SER A 558 11.80 -3.47 13.32
N SER A 559 11.43 -3.00 12.12
CA SER A 559 11.27 -1.59 11.77
C SER A 559 10.09 -0.87 12.46
N TRP A 560 9.22 -1.60 13.17
CA TRP A 560 8.07 -1.02 13.87
C TRP A 560 8.49 -0.24 15.12
N ASN A 561 7.99 0.99 15.26
CA ASN A 561 8.08 1.74 16.50
C ASN A 561 7.02 1.22 17.48
N ILE A 562 7.46 0.48 18.50
CA ILE A 562 6.60 -0.12 19.54
C ILE A 562 6.70 0.58 20.90
N ALA A 563 7.35 1.75 21.00
CA ALA A 563 7.66 2.41 22.28
C ALA A 563 6.42 2.86 23.08
N ASN A 564 5.25 2.93 22.45
CA ASN A 564 3.97 3.21 23.12
C ASN A 564 3.13 1.94 23.41
N VAL A 565 3.51 0.76 22.89
CA VAL A 565 2.73 -0.48 23.00
C VAL A 565 2.84 -1.03 24.43
N ALA A 566 1.71 -1.09 25.13
CA ALA A 566 1.63 -1.52 26.54
C ALA A 566 1.20 -2.99 26.70
N ASP A 567 0.51 -3.57 25.71
CA ASP A 567 0.12 -4.99 25.72
C ASP A 567 0.55 -5.66 24.41
N MET A 568 1.46 -6.64 24.53
CA MET A 568 1.94 -7.52 23.46
C MET A 568 1.74 -8.99 23.84
N TYR A 569 0.85 -9.29 24.80
CA TYR A 569 0.67 -10.63 25.33
C TYR A 569 0.27 -11.60 24.23
N GLY A 570 1.01 -12.70 24.10
CA GLY A 570 0.77 -13.73 23.09
C GLY A 570 0.96 -13.27 21.64
N MET A 571 1.63 -12.14 21.36
CA MET A 571 1.67 -11.51 20.02
C MET A 571 1.99 -12.47 18.87
N PHE A 572 2.92 -13.41 19.06
CA PHE A 572 3.28 -14.46 18.10
C PHE A 572 3.01 -15.87 18.64
N SER A 573 2.13 -16.02 19.64
CA SER A 573 1.81 -17.31 20.26
C SER A 573 1.31 -18.30 19.20
N ASN A 574 1.95 -19.46 19.05
CA ASN A 574 1.65 -20.45 18.02
C ASN A 574 1.79 -19.96 16.56
N ALA A 575 2.51 -18.85 16.31
CA ALA A 575 2.85 -18.39 14.96
C ALA A 575 3.97 -19.26 14.36
N GLY A 576 3.62 -20.47 13.90
CA GLY A 576 4.56 -21.56 13.60
C GLY A 576 5.59 -21.30 12.49
N ALA A 577 5.38 -20.31 11.62
CA ALA A 577 6.36 -19.88 10.61
C ALA A 577 7.18 -18.64 11.01
N PHE A 578 6.83 -17.96 12.11
CA PHE A 578 7.39 -16.65 12.44
C PHE A 578 8.86 -16.75 12.88
N ASN A 579 9.77 -16.37 11.99
CA ASN A 579 11.21 -16.50 12.16
C ASN A 579 11.94 -15.22 11.75
N GLN A 580 11.72 -14.15 12.51
CA GLN A 580 12.31 -12.83 12.30
C GLN A 580 12.97 -12.31 13.60
N PRO A 581 14.08 -11.55 13.52
CA PRO A 581 14.68 -10.94 14.70
C PRO A 581 13.86 -9.73 15.18
N LEU A 582 13.82 -9.51 16.50
CA LEU A 582 13.08 -8.42 17.15
C LEU A 582 13.99 -7.42 17.88
N GLY A 583 15.30 -7.45 17.60
CA GLY A 583 16.31 -6.72 18.34
C GLY A 583 16.24 -5.18 18.28
N ASP A 584 15.73 -4.63 17.18
CA ASP A 584 15.61 -3.17 16.97
C ASP A 584 14.54 -2.50 17.85
N TRP A 585 13.67 -3.30 18.48
CA TRP A 585 12.53 -2.80 19.23
C TRP A 585 12.94 -2.04 20.50
N THR A 586 12.29 -0.89 20.72
CA THR A 586 12.36 -0.11 21.96
C THR A 586 11.01 -0.15 22.63
N PHE A 587 10.95 -0.74 23.83
CA PHE A 587 9.70 -1.04 24.54
C PHE A 587 9.13 0.15 25.33
N ASN A 588 7.83 0.09 25.58
CA ASN A 588 7.17 0.86 26.64
C ASN A 588 7.68 0.38 28.03
N SER A 589 7.86 1.29 28.99
CA SER A 589 8.26 0.97 30.37
C SER A 589 7.32 0.01 31.10
N ASP A 590 6.06 -0.05 30.65
CA ASP A 590 4.97 -0.78 31.26
C ASP A 590 4.47 -1.97 30.41
N VAL A 591 5.19 -2.35 29.35
CA VAL A 591 4.79 -3.43 28.41
C VAL A 591 4.55 -4.80 29.08
N ASP A 592 3.51 -5.51 28.66
CA ASP A 592 3.26 -6.95 28.91
C ASP A 592 3.78 -7.80 27.73
N LEU A 593 4.66 -8.78 28.03
CA LEU A 593 5.28 -9.72 27.09
C LEU A 593 4.92 -11.19 27.41
N GLY A 594 3.93 -11.44 28.27
CA GLY A 594 3.48 -12.79 28.62
C GLY A 594 3.07 -13.59 27.39
N GLU A 595 3.50 -14.85 27.28
CA GLU A 595 3.28 -15.74 26.12
C GLU A 595 3.73 -15.20 24.73
N MET A 596 4.42 -14.05 24.63
CA MET A 596 4.65 -13.35 23.35
C MET A 596 5.29 -14.23 22.27
N LEU A 597 6.19 -15.13 22.64
CA LEU A 597 6.92 -16.06 21.77
C LEU A 597 6.57 -17.54 22.06
N PHE A 598 5.46 -17.83 22.74
CA PHE A 598 5.06 -19.20 23.05
C PHE A 598 4.85 -20.00 21.75
N ASN A 599 5.60 -21.09 21.55
CA ASN A 599 5.44 -22.00 20.41
C ASN A 599 5.48 -21.31 19.03
N CYS A 600 6.26 -20.23 18.87
CA CYS A 600 6.45 -19.57 17.58
C CYS A 600 7.60 -20.22 16.78
N GLY A 601 7.66 -19.94 15.46
CA GLY A 601 8.64 -20.54 14.54
C GLY A 601 10.07 -19.99 14.65
N MET A 602 10.44 -19.29 15.73
CA MET A 602 11.66 -18.51 15.80
C MET A 602 12.90 -19.42 15.90
N SER A 603 13.86 -19.24 14.98
CA SER A 603 15.11 -19.98 14.99
C SER A 603 16.00 -19.58 16.15
N LEU A 604 16.89 -20.50 16.54
CA LEU A 604 17.99 -20.27 17.48
C LEU A 604 18.74 -18.98 17.18
N GLU A 605 19.12 -18.76 15.92
CA GLU A 605 19.80 -17.55 15.47
C GLU A 605 18.98 -16.27 15.70
N ASN A 606 17.70 -16.25 15.34
CA ASN A 606 16.89 -15.05 15.48
C ASN A 606 16.50 -14.76 16.94
N TYR A 607 16.35 -15.79 17.78
CA TYR A 607 16.14 -15.60 19.22
C TYR A 607 17.43 -15.13 19.91
N ASP A 608 18.59 -15.75 19.62
CA ASP A 608 19.90 -15.31 20.12
C ASP A 608 20.20 -13.85 19.74
N ASN A 609 20.03 -13.48 18.47
CA ASN A 609 20.20 -12.10 18.00
C ASN A 609 19.25 -11.12 18.71
N THR A 610 18.02 -11.55 19.00
CA THR A 610 17.01 -10.75 19.73
C THR A 610 17.42 -10.54 21.19
N LEU A 611 17.84 -11.60 21.90
CA LEU A 611 18.32 -11.53 23.27
C LEU A 611 19.54 -10.60 23.39
N ILE A 612 20.53 -10.77 22.51
CA ILE A 612 21.76 -9.98 22.47
C ILE A 612 21.44 -8.48 22.25
N ALA A 613 20.55 -8.15 21.32
CA ALA A 613 20.15 -6.78 21.08
C ALA A 613 19.37 -6.16 22.26
N TRP A 614 18.42 -6.89 22.87
CA TRP A 614 17.68 -6.42 24.03
C TRP A 614 18.55 -6.26 25.29
N ASN A 615 19.60 -7.07 25.46
CA ASN A 615 20.56 -6.83 26.53
C ASN A 615 21.39 -5.57 26.27
N ASN A 616 21.93 -5.42 25.06
CA ASN A 616 22.75 -4.25 24.69
C ASN A 616 21.96 -2.92 24.65
N ASN A 617 20.65 -2.96 24.42
CA ASN A 617 19.80 -1.76 24.43
C ASN A 617 19.61 -1.22 25.88
N PRO A 618 20.05 0.01 26.20
CA PRO A 618 19.91 0.59 27.54
C PRO A 618 18.49 1.08 27.86
N LEU A 619 17.58 1.09 26.88
CA LEU A 619 16.17 1.42 27.06
C LEU A 619 15.28 0.19 27.32
N THR A 620 15.81 -1.03 27.20
CA THR A 620 15.07 -2.26 27.55
C THR A 620 14.66 -2.22 29.03
N PRO A 621 13.35 -2.25 29.35
CA PRO A 621 12.86 -2.06 30.71
C PRO A 621 13.21 -3.25 31.60
N SER A 622 13.28 -3.01 32.91
CA SER A 622 13.48 -4.07 33.90
C SER A 622 12.16 -4.78 34.27
N GLY A 623 12.27 -5.91 34.98
CA GLY A 623 11.15 -6.57 35.65
C GLY A 623 10.10 -7.18 34.71
N ARG A 624 10.51 -7.77 33.58
CA ARG A 624 9.60 -8.33 32.57
C ARG A 624 9.51 -9.84 32.59
N GLU A 625 8.28 -10.35 32.53
CA GLU A 625 8.00 -11.74 32.21
C GLU A 625 7.86 -11.88 30.69
N ILE A 626 8.55 -12.85 30.09
CA ILE A 626 8.37 -13.22 28.68
C ILE A 626 8.09 -14.72 28.56
N GLY A 627 6.99 -15.07 27.88
CA GLY A 627 6.70 -16.45 27.53
C GLY A 627 7.35 -16.82 26.20
N ALA A 628 8.30 -17.76 26.24
CA ALA A 628 9.11 -18.19 25.09
C ALA A 628 9.22 -19.73 25.02
N SER A 629 8.18 -20.42 25.50
CA SER A 629 8.14 -21.88 25.54
C SER A 629 8.34 -22.49 24.15
N PHE A 630 9.17 -23.53 24.06
CA PHE A 630 9.58 -24.21 22.83
C PHE A 630 10.52 -23.41 21.89
N VAL A 631 10.87 -22.16 22.21
CA VAL A 631 11.94 -21.41 21.53
C VAL A 631 13.29 -21.79 22.16
N LYS A 632 14.35 -21.82 21.36
CA LYS A 632 15.69 -22.29 21.74
C LYS A 632 16.74 -21.19 21.61
N TYR A 633 17.70 -21.14 22.53
CA TYR A 633 18.84 -20.22 22.51
C TYR A 633 20.17 -20.97 22.69
N CYS A 634 21.27 -20.34 22.27
CA CYS A 634 22.63 -20.83 22.48
C CYS A 634 23.59 -19.66 22.73
N ILE A 635 23.95 -18.88 21.70
CA ILE A 635 24.97 -17.82 21.86
C ILE A 635 24.44 -16.59 22.61
N GLY A 636 23.12 -16.48 22.78
CA GLY A 636 22.46 -15.48 23.61
C GLY A 636 22.48 -15.79 25.11
N ILE A 637 23.17 -16.85 25.57
CA ILE A 637 23.19 -17.27 26.98
C ILE A 637 23.61 -16.15 27.96
N ASP A 638 24.68 -15.41 27.66
CA ASP A 638 25.13 -14.29 28.49
C ASP A 638 24.10 -13.15 28.49
N ALA A 639 23.56 -12.81 27.31
CA ALA A 639 22.54 -11.77 27.16
C ALA A 639 21.25 -12.10 27.92
N ARG A 640 20.81 -13.36 27.89
CA ARG A 640 19.68 -13.85 28.69
C ARG A 640 19.99 -13.81 30.19
N THR A 641 21.21 -14.18 30.58
CA THR A 641 21.67 -14.17 31.97
C THR A 641 21.73 -12.75 32.54
N ASP A 642 22.14 -11.76 31.74
CA ASP A 642 22.08 -10.34 32.10
C ASP A 642 20.64 -9.80 32.15
N LEU A 643 19.78 -10.19 31.20
CA LEU A 643 18.36 -9.82 31.23
C LEU A 643 17.69 -10.35 32.51
N GLU A 644 17.93 -11.60 32.88
CA GLU A 644 17.44 -12.22 34.13
C GLU A 644 18.07 -11.59 35.37
N GLY A 645 19.41 -11.54 35.46
CA GLY A 645 20.14 -11.16 36.67
C GLY A 645 20.35 -9.65 36.90
N LEU A 646 20.54 -8.86 35.83
CA LEU A 646 20.78 -7.41 35.90
C LEU A 646 19.51 -6.60 35.62
N LYS A 647 18.67 -7.03 34.66
CA LYS A 647 17.39 -6.37 34.35
C LYS A 647 16.19 -7.01 35.05
N GLY A 648 16.36 -8.13 35.77
CA GLY A 648 15.28 -8.75 36.55
C GLY A 648 14.16 -9.37 35.70
N TRP A 649 14.47 -9.86 34.49
CA TRP A 649 13.51 -10.55 33.64
C TRP A 649 13.21 -11.97 34.16
N THR A 650 12.08 -12.52 33.73
CA THR A 650 11.66 -13.91 33.98
C THR A 650 11.30 -14.55 32.65
N PHE A 651 11.99 -15.63 32.30
CA PHE A 651 11.83 -16.34 31.04
C PHE A 651 11.03 -17.63 31.27
N ASN A 652 9.87 -17.74 30.62
CA ASN A 652 8.95 -18.86 30.80
C ASN A 652 9.05 -19.88 29.64
N GLY A 653 9.92 -20.86 29.83
CA GLY A 653 9.97 -22.12 29.08
C GLY A 653 10.92 -22.19 27.89
N ASP A 654 11.81 -21.21 27.71
CA ASP A 654 12.86 -21.29 26.70
C ASP A 654 13.92 -22.36 27.05
N GLU A 655 14.53 -22.96 26.02
CA GLU A 655 15.49 -24.05 26.20
C GLU A 655 16.88 -23.68 25.68
N HIS A 656 17.92 -23.86 26.52
CA HIS A 656 19.31 -23.74 26.08
C HIS A 656 19.71 -24.99 25.30
N ASP A 657 19.84 -24.87 23.97
CA ASP A 657 20.14 -25.99 23.08
C ASP A 657 21.01 -25.57 21.90
N CYS A 658 22.32 -25.78 22.04
CA CYS A 658 23.29 -25.54 20.96
C CYS A 658 23.34 -26.67 19.91
N SER A 659 22.56 -27.75 20.00
CA SER A 659 22.66 -28.89 19.07
C SER A 659 22.22 -28.58 17.63
N GLY A 660 21.44 -27.50 17.44
CA GLY A 660 21.08 -26.96 16.12
C GLY A 660 22.03 -25.88 15.57
N PHE A 661 23.05 -25.46 16.33
CA PHE A 661 23.92 -24.35 15.94
C PHE A 661 24.83 -24.74 14.76
N THR A 662 24.60 -24.10 13.61
CA THR A 662 25.40 -24.28 12.40
C THR A 662 26.08 -22.95 12.07
N ILE A 663 27.41 -22.90 12.00
CA ILE A 663 28.15 -21.65 11.71
C ILE A 663 27.95 -21.24 10.24
N GLY A 664 26.86 -20.52 9.99
CA GLY A 664 26.33 -20.25 8.65
C GLY A 664 26.04 -18.79 8.32
N SER A 665 26.05 -17.88 9.30
CA SER A 665 25.72 -16.46 9.11
C SER A 665 26.84 -15.49 9.52
N THR A 666 26.80 -14.30 8.93
CA THR A 666 27.88 -13.31 8.99
C THR A 666 27.86 -12.54 10.31
N LEU A 667 28.69 -12.98 11.26
CA LEU A 667 28.80 -12.38 12.60
C LEU A 667 29.43 -10.98 12.57
N ASN A 668 28.59 -9.95 12.47
CA ASN A 668 28.96 -8.54 12.71
C ASN A 668 28.80 -8.16 14.20
N GLY A 669 29.32 -8.99 15.10
CA GLY A 669 29.28 -8.78 16.55
C GLY A 669 30.68 -8.53 17.12
N ASN A 670 30.81 -7.53 17.99
CA ASN A 670 31.99 -7.40 18.85
C ASN A 670 31.92 -8.50 19.92
N TRP A 671 32.71 -9.56 19.78
CA TRP A 671 32.75 -10.62 20.78
C TRP A 671 33.44 -10.13 22.06
N ALA A 672 32.81 -10.36 23.21
CA ALA A 672 33.46 -10.21 24.51
C ALA A 672 34.53 -11.31 24.72
N SER A 673 35.27 -11.24 25.82
CA SER A 673 36.42 -12.13 26.04
C SER A 673 36.04 -13.52 26.57
N ALA A 674 36.62 -14.57 25.96
CA ALA A 674 36.74 -15.97 26.44
C ALA A 674 35.67 -16.99 25.98
N ASP A 675 35.45 -17.11 24.67
CA ASP A 675 34.74 -18.25 24.06
C ASP A 675 35.61 -19.52 23.95
N THR A 676 35.00 -20.71 24.00
CA THR A 676 35.69 -22.00 23.81
C THR A 676 34.93 -22.94 22.86
N TRP A 677 35.60 -23.42 21.80
CA TRP A 677 35.08 -24.35 20.79
C TRP A 677 35.50 -25.80 21.09
N SER A 678 34.66 -26.53 21.81
CA SER A 678 34.95 -27.92 22.22
C SER A 678 34.27 -28.97 21.33
N ASN A 679 35.09 -29.64 20.49
CA ASN A 679 34.84 -30.90 19.76
C ASN A 679 33.66 -30.97 18.77
N ASP A 680 33.86 -31.80 17.73
CA ASP A 680 32.92 -32.11 16.63
C ASP A 680 32.41 -30.90 15.80
N TRP A 681 33.23 -29.86 15.69
CA TRP A 681 32.99 -28.74 14.77
C TRP A 681 33.48 -29.07 13.34
N VAL A 682 32.56 -29.27 12.40
CA VAL A 682 32.89 -29.52 10.98
C VAL A 682 32.20 -28.52 10.04
N PRO A 683 32.81 -27.34 9.81
CA PRO A 683 32.38 -26.43 8.75
C PRO A 683 32.57 -27.00 7.34
N ASN A 684 31.78 -26.47 6.41
CA ASN A 684 31.93 -26.75 4.98
C ASN A 684 32.71 -25.61 4.27
N SER A 685 33.14 -25.88 3.04
CA SER A 685 34.18 -25.13 2.33
C SER A 685 33.71 -23.81 1.68
N THR A 686 32.92 -22.98 2.38
CA THR A 686 32.37 -21.73 1.80
C THR A 686 32.56 -20.45 2.62
N ASN A 687 32.67 -20.51 3.94
CA ASN A 687 32.58 -19.31 4.80
C ASN A 687 33.93 -18.89 5.44
N GLU A 688 34.26 -17.60 5.41
CA GLU A 688 35.44 -17.02 6.12
C GLU A 688 35.10 -16.76 7.60
N VAL A 689 36.05 -17.08 8.49
CA VAL A 689 35.98 -16.78 9.93
C VAL A 689 36.68 -15.44 10.20
N ILE A 690 36.09 -14.56 11.00
CA ILE A 690 36.69 -13.27 11.36
C ILE A 690 36.65 -13.09 12.88
N ILE A 691 37.80 -12.78 13.49
CA ILE A 691 37.95 -12.55 14.94
C ILE A 691 38.34 -11.08 15.16
N GLN A 692 37.48 -10.26 15.76
CA GLN A 692 37.71 -8.82 15.97
C GLN A 692 37.13 -8.33 17.30
N GLY A 693 37.66 -7.21 17.82
CA GLY A 693 37.14 -6.54 19.02
C GLY A 693 38.01 -6.67 20.28
N GLY A 694 39.17 -7.35 20.19
CA GLY A 694 40.01 -7.68 21.34
C GLY A 694 39.63 -9.01 22.02
N SER A 695 38.76 -9.78 21.37
CA SER A 695 38.21 -11.06 21.85
C SER A 695 39.29 -12.14 21.92
N THR A 696 39.06 -13.16 22.75
CA THR A 696 39.87 -14.39 22.77
C THR A 696 38.94 -15.58 22.55
N ILE A 697 39.25 -16.37 21.52
CA ILE A 697 38.59 -17.63 21.20
C ILE A 697 39.58 -18.77 21.46
N THR A 698 39.12 -19.87 22.04
CA THR A 698 39.87 -21.12 22.13
C THR A 698 39.29 -22.18 21.19
N LEU A 699 40.13 -22.88 20.42
CA LEU A 699 39.79 -24.09 19.68
C LEU A 699 40.42 -25.29 20.38
N ASN A 700 39.61 -26.27 20.77
CA ASN A 700 40.04 -27.44 21.54
C ASN A 700 39.72 -28.77 20.81
N GLY A 701 39.50 -28.73 19.49
CA GLY A 701 39.17 -29.89 18.65
C GLY A 701 39.44 -29.67 17.16
N ALA A 702 38.89 -30.53 16.31
CA ALA A 702 38.95 -30.38 14.85
C ALA A 702 38.02 -29.25 14.35
N ALA A 703 38.35 -28.69 13.20
CA ALA A 703 37.75 -27.50 12.60
C ALA A 703 38.03 -27.41 11.08
N THR A 704 37.30 -26.54 10.39
CA THR A 704 37.48 -26.23 8.96
C THR A 704 37.01 -24.79 8.71
N ALA A 705 37.46 -24.10 7.66
CA ALA A 705 36.89 -22.81 7.22
C ALA A 705 37.26 -22.50 5.76
N ASN A 706 36.61 -21.55 5.11
CA ASN A 706 37.03 -21.03 3.80
C ASN A 706 37.98 -19.83 3.89
N GLY A 707 38.39 -19.46 5.10
CA GLY A 707 39.33 -18.37 5.37
C GLY A 707 39.33 -18.05 6.86
N LEU A 708 40.34 -17.32 7.31
CA LEU A 708 40.43 -16.85 8.70
C LEU A 708 41.12 -15.49 8.75
N THR A 709 40.46 -14.47 9.28
CA THR A 709 41.04 -13.15 9.56
C THR A 709 41.06 -12.89 11.06
N ILE A 710 42.24 -12.92 11.69
CA ILE A 710 42.46 -12.49 13.07
C ILE A 710 42.76 -10.99 13.07
N GLY A 711 41.95 -10.20 13.76
CA GLY A 711 42.06 -8.76 13.88
C GLY A 711 43.00 -8.29 14.99
N THR A 712 43.35 -7.01 14.97
CA THR A 712 44.24 -6.41 15.96
C THR A 712 43.74 -6.55 17.39
N ALA A 713 44.68 -6.75 18.32
CA ALA A 713 44.46 -7.06 19.74
C ALA A 713 43.61 -8.32 20.05
N SER A 714 43.17 -9.07 19.04
CA SER A 714 42.29 -10.24 19.19
C SER A 714 43.11 -11.53 19.14
N THR A 715 42.64 -12.61 19.77
CA THR A 715 43.42 -13.84 20.00
C THR A 715 42.67 -15.11 19.58
N LEU A 716 43.37 -16.02 18.90
CA LEU A 716 42.98 -17.41 18.70
C LEU A 716 43.94 -18.34 19.46
N SER A 717 43.42 -19.03 20.47
CA SER A 717 44.13 -20.04 21.26
C SER A 717 43.83 -21.43 20.70
N LEU A 718 44.84 -22.21 20.32
CA LEU A 718 44.70 -23.62 19.97
C LEU A 718 45.08 -24.47 21.18
N GLU A 719 44.24 -25.44 21.57
CA GLU A 719 44.46 -26.24 22.77
C GLU A 719 44.27 -27.75 22.54
N GLY A 720 44.98 -28.55 23.33
CA GLY A 720 44.98 -30.00 23.23
C GLY A 720 45.57 -30.50 21.90
N ASN A 721 44.71 -30.96 21.01
CA ASN A 721 45.06 -31.54 19.69
C ASN A 721 44.28 -30.86 18.55
N ALA A 722 44.02 -29.55 18.70
CA ALA A 722 43.25 -28.76 17.74
C ALA A 722 43.78 -28.83 16.30
N THR A 723 42.88 -28.84 15.32
CA THR A 723 43.23 -28.92 13.87
C THR A 723 42.25 -28.08 13.07
N LEU A 724 42.72 -27.14 12.25
CA LEU A 724 41.91 -26.20 11.47
C LEU A 724 42.22 -26.26 9.98
N THR A 725 41.33 -26.85 9.16
CA THR A 725 41.52 -26.98 7.71
C THR A 725 40.91 -25.79 6.95
N LEU A 726 41.73 -24.91 6.40
CA LEU A 726 41.32 -23.78 5.58
C LEU A 726 41.10 -24.21 4.11
N SER A 727 40.18 -23.58 3.37
CA SER A 727 40.01 -23.79 1.91
C SER A 727 40.26 -22.55 1.04
N ALA A 728 40.47 -21.38 1.64
CA ALA A 728 41.09 -20.22 1.00
C ALA A 728 41.91 -19.43 2.05
N PRO A 729 42.80 -18.50 1.63
CA PRO A 729 43.85 -17.94 2.47
C PRO A 729 43.38 -17.26 3.77
N ALA A 730 44.26 -17.27 4.76
CA ALA A 730 44.05 -16.62 6.06
C ALA A 730 45.02 -15.46 6.30
N THR A 731 44.65 -14.54 7.20
CA THR A 731 45.41 -13.36 7.62
C THR A 731 45.44 -13.23 9.15
N ASN A 732 46.61 -13.01 9.74
CA ASN A 732 46.77 -12.69 11.15
C ASN A 732 47.31 -11.28 11.38
N ASN A 733 46.54 -10.46 12.09
CA ASN A 733 46.89 -9.13 12.61
C ASN A 733 46.80 -9.07 14.15
N GLY A 734 46.56 -10.21 14.81
CA GLY A 734 46.44 -10.36 16.25
C GLY A 734 47.30 -11.49 16.77
N THR A 735 46.88 -12.18 17.83
CA THR A 735 47.67 -13.29 18.41
C THR A 735 47.09 -14.64 18.02
N LEU A 736 47.89 -15.47 17.34
CA LEU A 736 47.67 -16.91 17.27
C LEU A 736 48.54 -17.57 18.36
N GLN A 737 47.98 -18.42 19.22
CA GLN A 737 48.72 -19.06 20.30
C GLN A 737 48.39 -20.55 20.47
N GLY A 738 49.27 -21.29 21.16
CA GLY A 738 48.98 -22.63 21.70
C GLY A 738 49.46 -23.82 20.86
N ILE A 739 48.68 -24.90 20.89
CA ILE A 739 49.03 -26.24 20.39
C ILE A 739 47.95 -26.69 19.40
N GLY A 740 48.33 -26.83 18.12
CA GLY A 740 47.42 -27.31 17.08
C GLY A 740 48.04 -27.27 15.68
N ILE A 741 47.23 -27.67 14.70
CA ILE A 741 47.59 -27.76 13.29
C ILE A 741 46.67 -26.83 12.49
N ILE A 742 47.21 -26.12 11.49
CA ILE A 742 46.45 -25.36 10.49
C ILE A 742 46.78 -25.96 9.11
N GLU A 743 45.76 -26.30 8.34
CA GLU A 743 45.90 -27.04 7.08
C GLU A 743 45.22 -26.33 5.90
N GLY A 744 45.50 -26.77 4.67
CA GLY A 744 44.62 -26.61 3.50
C GLY A 744 44.73 -25.32 2.68
N SER A 745 45.38 -24.25 3.18
CA SER A 745 45.74 -23.09 2.35
C SER A 745 46.85 -22.24 2.97
N ILE A 746 47.27 -21.17 2.27
CA ILE A 746 48.32 -20.24 2.72
C ILE A 746 47.81 -19.38 3.88
N PHE A 747 48.51 -19.46 5.01
CA PHE A 747 48.32 -18.53 6.13
C PHE A 747 49.25 -17.32 5.97
N THR A 748 48.76 -16.10 6.21
CA THR A 748 49.52 -14.85 6.04
C THR A 748 49.64 -14.12 7.37
N ASN A 749 50.86 -13.93 7.88
CA ASN A 749 51.11 -13.13 9.08
C ASN A 749 51.56 -11.70 8.69
N THR A 750 50.89 -10.68 9.21
CA THR A 750 51.21 -9.28 8.90
C THR A 750 52.24 -8.70 9.88
N SER A 751 52.53 -7.39 9.79
CA SER A 751 53.39 -6.68 10.75
C SER A 751 52.89 -6.70 12.18
N ASP A 752 51.58 -6.88 12.35
CA ASP A 752 50.87 -6.69 13.62
C ASP A 752 50.49 -8.05 14.25
N GLY A 753 50.73 -9.15 13.52
CA GLY A 753 50.41 -10.52 13.94
C GLY A 753 51.49 -11.21 14.77
N THR A 754 51.13 -11.65 15.98
CA THR A 754 51.92 -12.48 16.91
C THR A 754 51.62 -13.97 16.76
N ILE A 755 52.63 -14.83 16.92
CA ILE A 755 52.48 -16.30 16.90
C ILE A 755 53.22 -16.93 18.09
N VAL A 756 52.48 -17.50 19.06
CA VAL A 756 53.00 -17.94 20.37
C VAL A 756 52.82 -19.46 20.56
N PRO A 757 53.86 -20.29 20.33
CA PRO A 757 53.76 -21.74 20.47
C PRO A 757 53.51 -22.20 21.91
N GLY A 758 52.63 -23.20 22.09
CA GLY A 758 52.35 -23.81 23.40
C GLY A 758 53.27 -24.99 23.76
N ALA A 759 53.41 -25.21 25.07
CA ALA A 759 54.42 -26.07 25.69
C ALA A 759 54.13 -27.59 25.63
N SER A 760 53.81 -28.13 24.44
CA SER A 760 53.58 -29.57 24.22
C SER A 760 54.27 -30.06 22.94
N PRO A 761 54.73 -31.33 22.85
CA PRO A 761 55.46 -31.82 21.68
C PRO A 761 54.63 -31.83 20.39
N GLY A 762 54.88 -30.86 19.51
CA GLY A 762 54.17 -30.69 18.23
C GLY A 762 53.43 -29.36 18.12
N CYS A 763 54.04 -28.26 18.55
CA CYS A 763 53.45 -26.92 18.51
C CYS A 763 53.24 -26.42 17.06
N LEU A 764 52.39 -25.39 16.94
CA LEU A 764 51.80 -24.79 15.72
C LEU A 764 52.41 -25.25 14.39
N SER A 765 51.67 -26.09 13.68
CA SER A 765 52.05 -26.63 12.36
C SER A 765 51.20 -26.03 11.24
N PHE A 766 51.78 -25.78 10.08
CA PHE A 766 51.12 -25.24 8.88
C PHE A 766 51.41 -26.15 7.67
N THR A 767 50.40 -26.75 7.01
CA THR A 767 50.67 -27.78 5.96
C THR A 767 50.95 -27.22 4.57
N ASP A 768 50.29 -26.13 4.19
CA ASP A 768 50.34 -25.58 2.82
C ASP A 768 51.16 -24.27 2.70
N GLY A 769 51.80 -23.87 3.81
CA GLY A 769 52.78 -22.78 3.84
C GLY A 769 52.35 -21.56 4.66
N LEU A 770 53.37 -20.81 5.11
CA LEU A 770 53.25 -19.57 5.84
C LEU A 770 53.88 -18.44 5.03
N THR A 771 53.09 -17.42 4.68
CA THR A 771 53.59 -16.15 4.13
C THR A 771 53.70 -15.13 5.27
N ASN A 772 54.74 -14.30 5.26
CA ASN A 772 54.93 -13.29 6.30
C ASN A 772 55.54 -12.01 5.72
N ASP A 773 54.76 -10.94 5.77
CA ASP A 773 55.17 -9.58 5.39
C ASP A 773 55.78 -8.81 6.57
N GLY A 774 55.56 -9.29 7.80
CA GLY A 774 55.93 -8.64 9.04
C GLY A 774 57.14 -9.23 9.76
N ALA A 775 57.13 -9.15 11.08
CA ALA A 775 58.12 -9.79 11.94
C ALA A 775 57.44 -10.81 12.86
N VAL A 776 57.65 -12.10 12.62
CA VAL A 776 57.07 -13.15 13.47
C VAL A 776 57.79 -13.13 14.82
N ILE A 777 57.09 -12.62 15.84
CA ILE A 777 57.50 -12.69 17.24
C ILE A 777 57.08 -14.05 17.79
N ILE A 778 58.05 -14.95 17.94
CA ILE A 778 57.92 -16.20 18.69
C ILE A 778 58.24 -15.87 20.15
N GLU A 779 57.22 -15.88 21.02
CA GLU A 779 57.42 -15.81 22.48
C GLU A 779 57.50 -17.20 23.11
N VAL A 780 58.46 -17.39 24.02
CA VAL A 780 58.65 -18.64 24.77
C VAL A 780 58.40 -18.38 26.26
N ASN A 781 57.14 -18.51 26.68
CA ASN A 781 56.70 -18.24 28.06
C ASN A 781 56.45 -19.54 28.83
N GLY A 782 57.42 -20.01 29.62
CA GLY A 782 57.27 -21.25 30.41
C GLY A 782 58.37 -21.52 31.45
N THR A 783 58.03 -22.22 32.53
CA THR A 783 58.94 -22.59 33.64
C THR A 783 59.28 -24.08 33.70
N THR A 784 58.70 -24.90 32.83
CA THR A 784 58.98 -26.34 32.69
C THR A 784 59.48 -26.63 31.29
N ALA A 785 60.63 -27.30 31.19
CA ALA A 785 61.26 -27.57 29.90
C ALA A 785 60.64 -28.79 29.21
N CYS A 786 60.12 -28.60 28.00
CA CYS A 786 59.68 -29.67 27.12
C CYS A 786 60.82 -30.67 26.85
N SER A 787 60.53 -31.97 26.95
CA SER A 787 61.47 -33.04 26.59
C SER A 787 61.57 -33.21 25.07
N GLY A 788 62.05 -32.17 24.36
CA GLY A 788 62.25 -32.23 22.90
C GLY A 788 62.10 -30.94 22.08
N TYR A 789 62.27 -29.75 22.68
CA TYR A 789 62.17 -28.43 22.04
C TYR A 789 60.76 -28.00 21.59
N ASP A 790 60.46 -26.70 21.74
CA ASP A 790 59.29 -26.03 21.16
C ASP A 790 59.55 -25.71 19.67
N ARG A 791 58.53 -25.83 18.81
CA ARG A 791 58.71 -25.84 17.33
C ARG A 791 57.54 -25.17 16.61
N ILE A 792 57.80 -24.59 15.43
CA ILE A 792 56.76 -24.20 14.47
C ILE A 792 57.00 -24.98 13.18
N ASN A 793 56.16 -25.98 12.90
CA ASN A 793 56.34 -26.87 11.76
C ASN A 793 55.61 -26.32 10.52
N VAL A 794 56.25 -25.41 9.79
CA VAL A 794 55.79 -25.08 8.42
C VAL A 794 56.26 -26.17 7.47
N THR A 795 55.33 -26.78 6.74
CA THR A 795 55.60 -27.57 5.53
C THR A 795 54.98 -26.85 4.32
N GLY A 796 55.42 -27.21 3.12
CA GLY A 796 55.03 -26.47 1.91
C GLY A 796 55.89 -25.21 1.66
N THR A 797 55.29 -24.21 1.01
CA THR A 797 56.02 -23.06 0.43
C THR A 797 55.97 -21.85 1.37
N ALA A 798 57.10 -21.43 1.93
CA ALA A 798 57.16 -20.32 2.89
C ALA A 798 57.77 -19.04 2.30
N ASN A 799 56.91 -18.07 1.95
CA ASN A 799 57.34 -16.76 1.49
C ASN A 799 57.52 -15.81 2.69
N LEU A 800 58.67 -15.93 3.35
CA LEU A 800 59.11 -15.01 4.40
C LEU A 800 59.72 -13.76 3.73
N GLY A 801 58.88 -12.75 3.44
CA GLY A 801 59.30 -11.47 2.87
C GLY A 801 59.91 -10.54 3.91
N GLY A 802 59.40 -10.59 5.15
CA GLY A 802 59.91 -9.85 6.31
C GLY A 802 60.98 -10.61 7.13
N ALA A 803 61.45 -9.95 8.19
CA ALA A 803 62.50 -10.46 9.07
C ALA A 803 61.95 -11.34 10.21
N LEU A 804 62.51 -12.54 10.42
CA LEU A 804 62.14 -13.40 11.55
C LEU A 804 62.74 -12.86 12.87
N ALA A 805 61.90 -12.52 13.87
CA ALA A 805 62.32 -11.81 15.07
C ALA A 805 61.86 -12.50 16.37
N VAL A 806 62.59 -13.54 16.80
CA VAL A 806 62.34 -14.26 18.06
C VAL A 806 62.46 -13.30 19.25
N SER A 807 61.53 -13.37 20.23
CA SER A 807 61.59 -12.59 21.46
C SER A 807 61.45 -13.49 22.68
N ILE A 808 62.48 -13.54 23.53
CA ILE A 808 62.48 -14.39 24.73
C ILE A 808 62.08 -13.55 25.94
N ASN A 809 60.81 -13.67 26.35
CA ASN A 809 60.30 -13.04 27.56
C ASN A 809 60.49 -13.96 28.78
N GLY A 810 61.20 -13.46 29.80
CA GLY A 810 61.34 -14.12 31.10
C GLY A 810 62.67 -14.86 31.35
N ASN A 811 62.84 -15.32 32.59
CA ASN A 811 64.09 -15.92 33.10
C ASN A 811 64.25 -17.41 32.70
N TYR A 812 64.05 -17.76 31.43
CA TYR A 812 64.19 -19.13 30.96
C TYR A 812 65.66 -19.61 31.05
N THR A 813 65.88 -20.78 31.64
CA THR A 813 67.22 -21.40 31.74
C THR A 813 67.17 -22.81 31.12
N PRO A 814 67.82 -23.07 29.96
CA PRO A 814 67.75 -24.38 29.31
C PRO A 814 68.35 -25.49 30.18
N ALA A 815 67.54 -26.51 30.50
CA ALA A 815 67.95 -27.58 31.42
C ALA A 815 69.07 -28.50 30.87
N ASN A 816 69.31 -28.50 29.55
CA ASN A 816 70.38 -29.27 28.89
C ASN A 816 70.88 -28.60 27.60
N GLY A 817 71.22 -27.30 27.66
CA GLY A 817 72.25 -26.71 26.79
C GLY A 817 71.95 -26.41 25.31
N ASP A 818 70.79 -26.81 24.77
CA ASP A 818 70.32 -26.44 23.43
C ASP A 818 68.85 -26.03 23.46
N VAL A 819 68.49 -25.09 22.58
CA VAL A 819 67.11 -24.87 22.09
C VAL A 819 67.20 -24.74 20.57
N ILE A 820 66.33 -25.46 19.84
CA ILE A 820 66.35 -25.51 18.38
C ILE A 820 64.99 -25.13 17.79
N ILE A 821 64.93 -23.97 17.15
CA ILE A 821 63.83 -23.61 16.24
C ILE A 821 64.12 -24.27 14.90
N PHE A 822 63.19 -25.12 14.44
CA PHE A 822 63.22 -25.77 13.12
C PHE A 822 62.26 -25.07 12.15
N ILE A 823 62.68 -24.89 10.89
CA ILE A 823 61.84 -24.45 9.77
C ILE A 823 62.18 -25.33 8.56
N ASP A 824 61.18 -26.02 7.97
CA ASP A 824 61.37 -26.99 6.88
C ASP A 824 60.65 -26.56 5.59
N ALA A 825 61.05 -25.41 5.06
CA ALA A 825 60.41 -24.76 3.91
C ALA A 825 60.99 -25.22 2.56
N THR A 826 60.12 -25.49 1.58
CA THR A 826 60.54 -25.91 0.22
C THR A 826 61.37 -24.84 -0.51
N SER A 827 61.13 -23.57 -0.19
CA SER A 827 61.90 -22.40 -0.62
C SER A 827 61.89 -21.32 0.46
N ILE A 828 62.95 -20.51 0.53
CA ILE A 828 63.03 -19.30 1.36
C ILE A 828 63.55 -18.15 0.48
N SER A 829 62.87 -17.01 0.47
CA SER A 829 63.20 -15.84 -0.38
C SER A 829 63.29 -14.53 0.42
N GLY A 830 64.00 -14.56 1.56
CA GLY A 830 64.19 -13.42 2.45
C GLY A 830 65.58 -13.41 3.09
N ALA A 831 65.98 -12.27 3.65
CA ALA A 831 67.24 -12.12 4.37
C ALA A 831 67.03 -12.27 5.88
N PHE A 832 67.60 -13.31 6.49
CA PHE A 832 67.61 -13.46 7.95
C PHE A 832 68.45 -12.35 8.60
N THR A 833 67.79 -11.42 9.31
CA THR A 833 68.44 -10.45 10.20
C THR A 833 68.31 -10.89 11.66
N THR A 834 69.32 -10.62 12.48
CA THR A 834 69.48 -11.27 13.79
C THR A 834 68.67 -10.64 14.93
N VAL A 835 68.33 -11.52 15.89
CA VAL A 835 67.63 -11.27 17.16
C VAL A 835 68.14 -10.04 17.93
N ASN A 836 67.22 -9.28 18.52
CA ASN A 836 67.49 -8.18 19.45
C ASN A 836 66.49 -8.23 20.62
N PRO A 837 66.91 -8.55 21.86
CA PRO A 837 68.28 -8.76 22.33
C PRO A 837 68.94 -10.03 21.73
N PRO A 838 70.28 -10.12 21.74
CA PRO A 838 70.98 -11.34 21.30
C PRO A 838 70.64 -12.53 22.19
N LEU A 839 70.58 -13.73 21.58
CA LEU A 839 70.25 -14.99 22.26
C LEU A 839 71.23 -15.30 23.41
N PRO A 840 70.78 -15.95 24.49
CA PRO A 840 71.67 -16.50 25.52
C PRO A 840 72.66 -17.52 24.95
N VAL A 841 73.79 -17.70 25.64
CA VAL A 841 74.79 -18.71 25.29
C VAL A 841 74.18 -20.12 25.45
N GLY A 842 74.13 -20.89 24.35
CA GLY A 842 73.53 -22.24 24.31
C GLY A 842 72.21 -22.35 23.53
N TRP A 843 72.04 -21.57 22.45
CA TRP A 843 70.87 -21.58 21.58
C TRP A 843 71.29 -21.72 20.10
N SER A 844 70.51 -22.47 19.32
CA SER A 844 70.87 -22.92 17.97
C SER A 844 69.70 -22.72 16.99
N LEU A 845 69.86 -21.94 15.92
CA LEU A 845 68.85 -21.84 14.85
C LEU A 845 69.17 -22.83 13.72
N ALA A 846 68.18 -23.63 13.29
CA ALA A 846 68.33 -24.62 12.24
C ALA A 846 67.18 -24.53 11.22
N TYR A 847 67.49 -24.17 9.98
CA TYR A 847 66.53 -24.22 8.87
C TYR A 847 67.02 -25.16 7.76
N ASN A 848 66.07 -25.79 7.09
CA ASN A 848 66.30 -26.70 5.98
C ASN A 848 65.88 -26.03 4.66
N THR A 849 66.55 -26.38 3.56
CA THR A 849 66.14 -25.97 2.20
C THR A 849 66.31 -27.16 1.22
N PRO A 850 65.21 -27.84 0.83
CA PRO A 850 65.26 -29.02 -0.03
C PRO A 850 65.96 -28.77 -1.38
N SER A 851 65.95 -27.54 -1.88
CA SER A 851 66.60 -27.13 -3.14
C SER A 851 68.14 -27.09 -3.09
N THR A 852 68.77 -27.14 -1.91
CA THR A 852 70.24 -27.11 -1.78
C THR A 852 70.85 -28.28 -1.01
N GLY A 853 70.04 -29.02 -0.23
CA GLY A 853 70.53 -30.11 0.63
C GLY A 853 71.44 -29.66 1.77
N LYS A 854 71.48 -28.36 2.09
CA LYS A 854 72.26 -27.81 3.19
C LYS A 854 71.38 -27.48 4.39
N VAL A 855 71.70 -28.08 5.52
CA VAL A 855 71.28 -27.60 6.84
C VAL A 855 72.24 -26.48 7.25
N SER A 856 71.72 -25.26 7.41
CA SER A 856 72.50 -24.11 7.86
C SER A 856 72.34 -23.95 9.38
N LEU A 857 73.32 -24.42 10.15
CA LEU A 857 73.43 -24.16 11.59
C LEU A 857 74.19 -22.85 11.83
N GLN A 858 73.53 -21.83 12.36
CA GLN A 858 74.17 -20.56 12.70
C GLN A 858 74.63 -20.55 14.17
N TYR A 859 75.83 -21.08 14.42
CA TYR A 859 76.46 -21.05 15.73
C TYR A 859 76.99 -19.65 16.09
N PHE A 860 76.46 -19.05 17.15
CA PHE A 860 76.94 -17.79 17.72
C PHE A 860 78.07 -18.02 18.74
N SER A 861 79.26 -18.42 18.25
CA SER A 861 80.46 -18.57 19.08
C SER A 861 81.12 -17.23 19.40
N ALA A 862 81.55 -17.03 20.66
CA ALA A 862 82.34 -15.87 21.06
C ALA A 862 83.67 -15.76 20.29
N PRO A 863 84.18 -14.54 20.01
CA PRO A 863 85.36 -14.35 19.18
C PRO A 863 86.67 -14.75 19.88
N LEU A 864 87.58 -15.37 19.12
CA LEU A 864 89.00 -15.43 19.41
C LEU A 864 89.78 -14.67 18.31
N PRO A 865 90.93 -14.02 18.63
CA PRO A 865 91.43 -12.92 17.80
C PRO A 865 92.46 -13.34 16.73
N VAL A 866 92.11 -13.20 15.44
CA VAL A 866 93.06 -13.18 14.30
C VAL A 866 92.54 -12.20 13.22
N GLU A 867 93.45 -11.44 12.59
CA GLU A 867 93.13 -10.43 11.57
C GLU A 867 93.29 -10.89 10.10
N LEU A 868 92.92 -9.99 9.20
CA LEU A 868 92.76 -10.13 7.74
C LEU A 868 94.00 -10.63 6.97
N ILE A 869 93.76 -11.38 5.88
CA ILE A 869 94.73 -11.62 4.80
C ILE A 869 94.16 -11.12 3.48
N THR A 870 94.96 -10.39 2.70
CA THR A 870 94.58 -9.83 1.39
C THR A 870 95.42 -10.41 0.25
N PHE A 871 94.79 -10.64 -0.90
CA PHE A 871 95.44 -11.10 -2.13
C PHE A 871 95.46 -9.99 -3.16
N GLU A 872 96.58 -9.84 -3.89
CA GLU A 872 96.68 -8.93 -5.03
C GLU A 872 97.06 -9.69 -6.31
N VAL A 873 96.31 -9.44 -7.39
CA VAL A 873 96.57 -9.97 -8.74
C VAL A 873 96.93 -8.80 -9.65
N ARG A 874 98.09 -8.86 -10.28
CA ARG A 874 98.50 -7.88 -11.32
C ARG A 874 98.84 -8.60 -12.61
N ARG A 875 98.28 -8.13 -13.73
CA ARG A 875 98.81 -8.41 -15.07
C ARG A 875 99.99 -7.48 -15.34
N GLN A 876 101.10 -8.03 -15.81
CA GLN A 876 102.09 -7.30 -16.58
C GLN A 876 102.35 -8.11 -17.85
N ASN A 877 102.12 -7.47 -19.00
CA ASN A 877 102.44 -7.91 -20.36
C ASN A 877 101.99 -9.35 -20.71
N ASP A 878 100.75 -9.42 -21.20
CA ASP A 878 100.38 -10.15 -22.42
C ASP A 878 100.56 -11.68 -22.50
N ASN A 879 100.94 -12.39 -21.43
CA ASN A 879 100.51 -13.80 -21.20
C ASN A 879 100.77 -14.40 -19.80
N ALA A 880 101.02 -13.58 -18.76
CA ALA A 880 101.15 -14.09 -17.38
C ALA A 880 100.45 -13.19 -16.35
N ALA A 881 100.05 -13.79 -15.23
CA ALA A 881 99.59 -13.10 -14.03
C ALA A 881 100.33 -13.68 -12.82
N HIS A 882 100.84 -12.80 -11.95
CA HIS A 882 101.44 -13.19 -10.68
C HIS A 882 100.44 -12.94 -9.55
N LEU A 883 100.39 -13.88 -8.58
CA LEU A 883 99.66 -13.76 -7.33
C LEU A 883 100.66 -13.51 -6.20
N SER A 884 100.34 -12.59 -5.29
CA SER A 884 101.13 -12.35 -4.08
C SER A 884 100.25 -12.00 -2.88
N TRP A 885 100.69 -12.42 -1.69
CA TRP A 885 100.02 -12.24 -0.40
C TRP A 885 101.04 -11.80 0.67
N ARG A 886 100.56 -11.24 1.79
CA ARG A 886 101.35 -10.96 3.00
C ARG A 886 100.46 -11.10 4.26
N THR A 887 101.09 -11.31 5.40
CA THR A 887 100.49 -11.24 6.74
C THR A 887 101.20 -10.17 7.57
N ALA A 888 100.64 -9.78 8.72
CA ALA A 888 101.17 -8.65 9.51
C ALA A 888 102.54 -8.95 10.17
N THR A 889 102.75 -10.15 10.73
CA THR A 889 103.92 -10.43 11.59
C THR A 889 104.46 -11.87 11.51
N GLU A 890 104.81 -12.38 10.33
CA GLU A 890 106.07 -13.15 10.20
C GLU A 890 106.61 -13.22 8.75
N ASN A 891 107.92 -13.44 8.60
CA ASN A 891 108.65 -13.33 7.33
C ASN A 891 109.32 -14.66 6.91
N ASN A 892 108.56 -15.70 6.57
CA ASN A 892 109.07 -16.78 5.70
C ASN A 892 107.95 -17.61 5.05
N ASN A 893 108.10 -17.91 3.75
CA ASN A 893 107.13 -18.68 2.96
C ASN A 893 107.55 -20.15 2.83
N GLN A 894 107.04 -21.05 3.68
CA GLN A 894 106.89 -22.49 3.38
C GLN A 894 105.62 -23.02 4.07
N GLY A 895 104.71 -23.63 3.31
CA GLY A 895 103.47 -24.22 3.87
C GLY A 895 102.37 -24.53 2.84
N PHE A 896 102.23 -23.72 1.79
CA PHE A 896 101.27 -24.01 0.71
C PHE A 896 101.88 -24.86 -0.41
N HIS A 897 101.17 -25.90 -0.82
CA HIS A 897 101.43 -26.67 -2.02
C HIS A 897 100.21 -26.55 -2.96
N ILE A 898 100.42 -26.41 -4.26
CA ILE A 898 99.35 -26.25 -5.26
C ILE A 898 99.55 -27.33 -6.32
N GLU A 899 98.71 -28.37 -6.30
CA GLU A 899 98.69 -29.38 -7.34
C GLU A 899 97.71 -29.02 -8.46
N ARG A 900 98.08 -29.37 -9.70
CA ARG A 900 97.22 -29.18 -10.87
C ARG A 900 96.25 -30.34 -10.98
N SER A 901 94.95 -30.06 -10.78
CA SER A 901 93.91 -30.93 -11.33
C SER A 901 93.96 -30.85 -12.86
N ALA A 902 93.88 -32.02 -13.50
CA ALA A 902 93.69 -32.16 -14.94
C ALA A 902 92.43 -32.98 -15.18
N ASP A 903 91.26 -32.33 -15.17
CA ASP A 903 90.34 -32.49 -16.30
C ASP A 903 89.34 -31.34 -16.44
N VAL A 904 89.08 -30.99 -17.70
CA VAL A 904 88.53 -29.71 -18.14
C VAL A 904 87.00 -29.69 -18.11
N ARG A 905 86.40 -28.70 -17.41
CA ARG A 905 85.53 -27.66 -18.03
C ARG A 905 85.08 -26.57 -17.05
N SER A 906 85.58 -25.36 -17.30
CA SER A 906 85.00 -24.03 -16.98
C SER A 906 84.22 -23.84 -15.67
N TRP A 907 84.85 -23.11 -14.75
CA TRP A 907 84.33 -21.80 -14.33
C TRP A 907 85.30 -20.73 -14.83
#